data_AF-A0A2D8XH15-F1
#
_entry.id   AF-A0A2D8XH15-F1
#
_cell.length_a   1.000
_cell.length_b   1.000
_cell.length_c   1.000
_cell.angle_alpha   90.00
_cell.angle_beta   90.00
_cell.angle_gamma   90.00
#
_symmetry.space_group_name_H-M   'P 1'
#
loop_
_entity.id
_entity.type
_entity.pdbx_description
1 polymer ?
#
loop_
_entity_poly.entity_id
_entity_poly.type
_entity_poly.pdbx_seq_one_letter_code
_entity_poly.pdbx_strand_id
1 'polypeptide(L)'
;MSPSFANLKASALGLVVTLALSTTALGAVPIPLTKPTPPPPSELLSEADGHALWDGLDAREKGKWMEVRTFARQITDPTAKAILNWLRFQKEGTGSTVAEVVAFQEQYPHWPRQDRLSRRAEEALTDYPMRDADVIAWFATRDPLTGEGKVRLGEALLNSGQQVEGATWIQRAWVEHQFSRSREAEVLRKYGAHLPPQAHEDRLNRLIWEQRFADGRRMLQLVNAEARALADARLKLASRSRGAESAVTRVPTSLRADAGLLFDHARYLRRRGQEQTAIPLLLTPPTATHSIARPDRAWTERKILARKALTEGHYQEAYGLATGHGHDRGVAFAEGEFLAGWIALQYLNDADRAFVHFQTLAAGVTTPISKSRGAYWMGRAAEARGRTDEALGYYRQASSYPTTFYGQLATSRLSSGGNALLQLPVAPSPTAAHSGALVANDMVRAFELMNEAGEDSLARSFVIELANTLPDATALAALADLMVERDLPNLSVRVAKIAAGRGISLPERSYPTAVLPAFTQVGKPVEPALVYGLSRQESEFNPRAISHAGARGLMQLMPRTARAVARQIGVPYRRARLIDDPSYNATLGSAHLSDLLDDFAGSYIMTIAAYNAGAHRVSQWVERYGDPRDPAVDPIDWMENIPFTETRNYVQRVIENVQVYRARLQGRAVDLKIEQDIARYDGSAPIIQTTAKPQTQLTPFAMPSTAPPPIAVPVSPTVAALPSTRQDIPAPNPTRQPPAPQVSAPPASAAPPVAAPPPVTGPAPVEAPLVTNMPTPVPDVPADVTLTNGAMMPVVEEDDPTYRPPVVMAPPPALAPVTAPTLSATTPSAPTLIPPAASATPVLTAPEPQPIARSSAPITLRPPPGIDAPRAPADFKPTQQVIGQPVTPSTQEPGTMLPIPDGSLGG
;
A
#
# COMPACT_ATOMS: atom_id res chain seq x y z
N MET A 1 4.32 54.44 46.59
CA MET A 1 5.35 55.26 45.91
C MET A 1 5.40 54.75 44.48
N SER A 2 4.54 55.17 43.56
CA SER A 2 3.96 56.50 43.22
C SER A 2 4.81 57.25 42.17
N PRO A 3 4.21 58.04 41.25
CA PRO A 3 4.73 58.19 39.89
C PRO A 3 4.88 59.68 39.44
N SER A 4 4.83 59.92 38.12
CA SER A 4 4.43 61.17 37.43
C SER A 4 5.54 62.04 36.79
N PHE A 5 5.06 63.03 36.02
CA PHE A 5 5.68 64.09 35.20
C PHE A 5 5.74 63.85 33.68
N ALA A 6 5.34 64.78 32.79
CA ALA A 6 4.38 65.90 32.92
C ALA A 6 3.97 66.48 31.53
N ASN A 7 2.90 67.29 31.53
CA ASN A 7 2.31 68.07 30.43
C ASN A 7 3.30 68.97 29.64
N LEU A 8 2.87 69.52 28.48
CA LEU A 8 2.56 70.98 28.37
C LEU A 8 1.98 71.47 27.02
N LYS A 9 0.96 72.34 27.14
CA LYS A 9 0.56 73.47 26.27
C LYS A 9 -0.19 73.24 24.94
N ALA A 10 -0.89 74.30 24.55
CA ALA A 10 -1.85 74.43 23.45
C ALA A 10 -1.76 75.84 22.83
N SER A 11 -2.51 76.11 21.76
CA SER A 11 -2.79 77.44 21.21
C SER A 11 -4.15 77.45 20.50
N ALA A 12 -4.76 78.62 20.31
CA ALA A 12 -6.14 78.79 19.82
C ALA A 12 -6.29 80.07 18.95
N LEU A 13 -7.52 80.30 18.46
CA LEU A 13 -8.02 81.23 17.42
C LEU A 13 -8.20 80.56 16.04
N GLY A 14 -9.20 80.91 15.22
CA GLY A 14 -10.18 82.02 15.33
C GLY A 14 -11.53 81.73 14.63
N LEU A 15 -12.37 82.77 14.49
CA LEU A 15 -13.81 82.65 14.19
C LEU A 15 -14.20 83.23 12.82
N VAL A 16 -15.06 82.52 12.08
CA VAL A 16 -16.00 83.08 11.09
C VAL A 16 -17.34 82.33 11.19
N VAL A 17 -18.45 83.06 11.12
CA VAL A 17 -19.82 82.52 10.98
C VAL A 17 -20.51 83.26 9.83
N THR A 18 -21.14 82.52 8.92
CA THR A 18 -22.05 83.07 7.90
C THR A 18 -23.27 82.16 7.75
N LEU A 19 -24.46 82.72 7.94
CA LEU A 19 -25.73 82.04 7.63
C LEU A 19 -26.02 82.12 6.12
N ALA A 20 -26.58 81.04 5.58
CA ALA A 20 -27.37 81.06 4.34
C ALA A 20 -28.61 80.19 4.56
N LEU A 21 -29.77 80.65 4.08
CA LEU A 21 -31.07 80.04 4.38
C LEU A 21 -31.52 79.08 3.27
N SER A 22 -31.88 77.87 3.70
CA SER A 22 -33.01 77.05 3.25
C SER A 22 -33.44 77.16 1.78
N THR A 23 -33.06 76.17 0.96
CA THR A 23 -33.90 75.66 -0.13
C THR A 23 -34.23 74.19 0.11
N THR A 24 -35.47 73.78 -0.16
CA THR A 24 -36.00 72.46 0.20
C THR A 24 -35.60 71.40 -0.83
N ALA A 25 -34.51 70.69 -0.58
CA ALA A 25 -34.24 69.41 -1.24
C ALA A 25 -35.10 68.31 -0.58
N LEU A 26 -35.76 67.48 -1.38
CA LEU A 26 -36.48 66.31 -0.91
C LEU A 26 -35.53 65.34 -0.21
N GLY A 27 -35.95 64.77 0.91
CA GLY A 27 -35.11 63.88 1.71
C GLY A 27 -34.73 62.61 0.95
N ALA A 28 -33.48 62.54 0.50
CA ALA A 28 -32.90 61.29 0.03
C ALA A 28 -32.87 60.30 1.19
N VAL A 29 -33.66 59.22 1.10
CA VAL A 29 -33.62 58.12 2.06
C VAL A 29 -32.18 57.60 2.10
N PRO A 30 -31.54 57.46 3.28
CA PRO A 30 -30.21 56.90 3.36
C PRO A 30 -30.26 55.47 2.82
N ILE A 31 -29.59 55.24 1.68
CA ILE A 31 -29.41 53.90 1.14
C ILE A 31 -28.74 53.09 2.25
N PRO A 32 -29.35 52.01 2.75
CA PRO A 32 -28.73 51.22 3.81
C PRO A 32 -27.43 50.67 3.26
N LEU A 33 -26.32 50.95 3.94
CA LEU A 33 -25.06 50.25 3.72
C LEU A 33 -25.31 48.78 4.06
N THR A 34 -25.64 47.99 3.03
CA THR A 34 -25.71 46.55 3.12
C THR A 34 -24.37 46.07 3.67
N LYS A 35 -24.41 45.20 4.67
CA LYS A 35 -23.22 44.42 5.00
C LYS A 35 -22.76 43.76 3.69
N PRO A 36 -21.46 43.72 3.37
CA PRO A 36 -21.00 42.88 2.27
C PRO A 36 -21.52 41.48 2.55
N THR A 37 -22.22 40.91 1.58
CA THR A 37 -22.69 39.52 1.65
C THR A 37 -21.47 38.66 1.99
N PRO A 38 -21.55 37.72 2.95
CA PRO A 38 -20.50 36.71 3.06
C PRO A 38 -20.31 36.07 1.67
N PRO A 39 -19.08 35.74 1.26
CA PRO A 39 -18.88 35.02 0.01
C PRO A 39 -19.73 33.74 0.04
N PRO A 40 -20.30 33.31 -1.11
CA PRO A 40 -21.08 32.11 -1.15
C PRO A 40 -20.26 30.93 -0.62
N PRO A 41 -20.89 29.93 0.03
CA PRO A 41 -20.19 28.79 0.64
C PRO A 41 -19.46 27.88 -0.38
N SER A 42 -19.60 28.18 -1.67
CA SER A 42 -18.94 27.54 -2.81
C SER A 42 -18.95 28.52 -3.99
N GLU A 43 -17.85 28.60 -4.74
CA GLU A 43 -17.76 29.23 -6.06
C GLU A 43 -18.26 28.27 -7.18
N LEU A 44 -18.38 26.98 -6.86
CA LEU A 44 -18.73 25.89 -7.77
C LEU A 44 -20.22 25.52 -7.78
N LEU A 45 -21.00 25.90 -6.76
CA LEU A 45 -22.41 25.54 -6.55
C LEU A 45 -23.32 26.77 -6.46
N SER A 46 -24.65 26.54 -6.43
CA SER A 46 -25.59 27.56 -5.97
C SER A 46 -25.42 27.80 -4.47
N GLU A 47 -25.76 29.01 -3.98
CA GLU A 47 -25.68 29.37 -2.56
C GLU A 47 -26.41 28.35 -1.65
N ALA A 48 -27.59 27.89 -2.09
CA ALA A 48 -28.38 26.89 -1.38
C ALA A 48 -27.73 25.49 -1.38
N ASP A 49 -27.22 25.03 -2.52
CA ASP A 49 -26.56 23.72 -2.61
C ASP A 49 -25.22 23.69 -1.86
N GLY A 50 -24.47 24.80 -1.89
CA GLY A 50 -23.24 24.96 -1.13
C GLY A 50 -23.49 24.97 0.38
N HIS A 51 -24.53 25.67 0.86
CA HIS A 51 -24.92 25.62 2.27
C HIS A 51 -25.35 24.21 2.69
N ALA A 52 -26.21 23.54 1.91
CA ALA A 52 -26.65 22.19 2.22
C ALA A 52 -25.50 21.15 2.15
N LEU A 53 -24.50 21.34 1.28
CA LEU A 53 -23.29 20.51 1.27
C LEU A 53 -22.48 20.73 2.56
N TRP A 54 -22.20 21.98 2.94
CA TRP A 54 -21.46 22.31 4.17
C TRP A 54 -22.15 21.81 5.44
N ASP A 55 -23.45 22.07 5.60
CA ASP A 55 -24.23 21.59 6.75
C ASP A 55 -24.29 20.04 6.77
N GLY A 56 -24.30 19.40 5.60
CA GLY A 56 -24.18 17.95 5.47
C GLY A 56 -22.82 17.39 5.90
N LEU A 57 -21.72 18.12 5.66
CA LEU A 57 -20.37 17.75 6.09
C LEU A 57 -20.17 18.00 7.60
N ASP A 58 -20.71 19.09 8.14
CA ASP A 58 -20.74 19.34 9.59
C ASP A 58 -21.58 18.30 10.35
N ALA A 59 -22.76 17.96 9.83
CA ALA A 59 -23.60 16.89 10.36
C ALA A 59 -22.91 15.52 10.32
N ARG A 60 -22.06 15.26 9.31
CA ARG A 60 -21.23 14.05 9.21
C ARG A 60 -20.23 13.96 10.36
N GLU A 61 -19.47 15.02 10.63
CA GLU A 61 -18.49 15.05 11.72
C GLU A 61 -19.16 14.93 13.10
N LYS A 62 -20.38 15.46 13.24
CA LYS A 62 -21.22 15.27 14.44
C LYS A 62 -21.90 13.88 14.50
N GLY A 63 -21.65 12.99 13.55
CA GLY A 63 -22.17 11.62 13.49
C GLY A 63 -23.68 11.52 13.17
N LYS A 64 -24.30 12.61 12.69
CA LYS A 64 -25.75 12.75 12.55
C LYS A 64 -26.27 12.32 11.18
N TRP A 65 -26.11 11.06 10.84
CA TRP A 65 -26.38 10.54 9.48
C TRP A 65 -27.81 10.76 8.94
N MET A 66 -28.81 10.95 9.80
CA MET A 66 -30.17 11.32 9.40
C MET A 66 -30.31 12.79 9.00
N GLU A 67 -29.53 13.69 9.59
CA GLU A 67 -29.43 15.09 9.12
C GLU A 67 -28.67 15.13 7.78
N VAL A 68 -27.57 14.37 7.63
CA VAL A 68 -26.86 14.20 6.34
C VAL A 68 -27.80 13.75 5.22
N ARG A 69 -28.67 12.77 5.48
CA ARG A 69 -29.71 12.30 4.51
C ARG A 69 -30.76 13.37 4.19
N THR A 70 -30.97 14.33 5.09
CA THR A 70 -31.92 15.44 4.89
C THR A 70 -31.30 16.53 4.02
N PHE A 71 -30.08 16.96 4.31
CA PHE A 71 -29.33 17.89 3.46
C PHE A 71 -29.11 17.33 2.05
N ALA A 72 -28.74 16.05 1.94
CA ALA A 72 -28.61 15.35 0.65
C ALA A 72 -29.93 15.25 -0.16
N ARG A 73 -31.10 15.56 0.43
CA ARG A 73 -32.37 15.67 -0.32
C ARG A 73 -32.65 17.08 -0.82
N GLN A 74 -32.10 18.10 -0.15
CA GLN A 74 -32.25 19.51 -0.50
C GLN A 74 -31.37 19.90 -1.69
N ILE A 75 -30.17 19.33 -1.78
CA ILE A 75 -29.21 19.62 -2.87
C ILE A 75 -29.78 19.28 -4.25
N THR A 76 -29.60 20.19 -5.21
CA THR A 76 -29.97 20.05 -6.63
C THR A 76 -28.79 19.60 -7.52
N ASP A 77 -27.56 20.09 -7.30
CA ASP A 77 -26.35 19.58 -7.99
C ASP A 77 -26.19 18.06 -7.76
N PRO A 78 -26.10 17.24 -8.83
CA PRO A 78 -26.08 15.79 -8.71
C PRO A 78 -24.82 15.26 -8.03
N THR A 79 -23.68 15.96 -8.14
CA THR A 79 -22.38 15.52 -7.60
C THR A 79 -22.28 15.86 -6.12
N ALA A 80 -22.67 17.07 -5.71
CA ALA A 80 -22.76 17.44 -4.29
C ALA A 80 -23.75 16.52 -3.53
N LYS A 81 -24.86 16.16 -4.19
CA LYS A 81 -25.84 15.18 -3.71
C LYS A 81 -25.28 13.76 -3.62
N ALA A 82 -24.47 13.36 -4.60
CA ALA A 82 -23.79 12.07 -4.61
C ALA A 82 -22.73 11.97 -3.50
N ILE A 83 -21.95 13.04 -3.24
CA ILE A 83 -20.96 13.12 -2.15
C ILE A 83 -21.59 12.78 -0.79
N LEU A 84 -22.67 13.45 -0.38
CA LEU A 84 -23.28 13.21 0.94
C LEU A 84 -23.87 11.80 1.06
N ASN A 85 -24.41 11.24 -0.02
CA ASN A 85 -24.89 9.87 -0.05
C ASN A 85 -23.75 8.84 -0.01
N TRP A 86 -22.69 9.02 -0.80
CA TRP A 86 -21.47 8.21 -0.79
C TRP A 86 -20.83 8.16 0.61
N LEU A 87 -20.77 9.29 1.31
CA LEU A 87 -20.27 9.37 2.69
C LEU A 87 -21.17 8.58 3.66
N ARG A 88 -22.49 8.69 3.52
CA ARG A 88 -23.49 7.99 4.34
C ARG A 88 -23.45 6.47 4.13
N PHE A 89 -23.38 6.00 2.89
CA PHE A 89 -23.43 4.58 2.56
C PHE A 89 -22.18 3.79 3.00
N GLN A 90 -21.08 4.45 3.32
CA GLN A 90 -19.88 3.79 3.85
C GLN A 90 -19.96 3.41 5.34
N LYS A 91 -21.07 3.72 6.04
CA LYS A 91 -21.19 3.60 7.51
C LYS A 91 -22.42 2.77 7.92
N GLU A 92 -22.24 2.00 8.99
CA GLU A 92 -23.32 1.31 9.73
C GLU A 92 -24.23 2.31 10.45
N GLY A 93 -25.45 1.91 10.78
CA GLY A 93 -26.38 2.72 11.60
C GLY A 93 -26.89 4.00 10.92
N THR A 94 -26.78 4.11 9.60
CA THR A 94 -27.09 5.33 8.84
C THR A 94 -28.52 5.41 8.29
N GLY A 95 -29.38 4.43 8.61
CA GLY A 95 -30.73 4.34 8.05
C GLY A 95 -30.78 4.14 6.53
N SER A 96 -29.68 3.64 5.96
CA SER A 96 -29.50 3.35 4.53
C SER A 96 -30.02 1.95 4.21
N THR A 97 -30.81 1.80 3.15
CA THR A 97 -31.34 0.50 2.72
C THR A 97 -30.48 -0.09 1.60
N VAL A 98 -30.57 -1.42 1.40
CA VAL A 98 -29.89 -2.12 0.31
C VAL A 98 -30.17 -1.47 -1.05
N ALA A 99 -31.43 -1.09 -1.31
CA ALA A 99 -31.84 -0.44 -2.55
C ALA A 99 -31.24 0.97 -2.73
N GLU A 100 -31.07 1.76 -1.65
CA GLU A 100 -30.39 3.06 -1.74
C GLU A 100 -28.90 2.90 -2.10
N VAL A 101 -28.23 1.87 -1.56
CA VAL A 101 -26.81 1.63 -1.84
C VAL A 101 -26.61 1.05 -3.25
N VAL A 102 -27.40 0.04 -3.65
CA VAL A 102 -27.31 -0.59 -4.97
C VAL A 102 -27.57 0.41 -6.09
N ALA A 103 -28.64 1.21 -6.01
CA ALA A 103 -28.93 2.24 -7.01
C ALA A 103 -27.82 3.30 -7.11
N PHE A 104 -27.13 3.61 -6.00
CA PHE A 104 -25.96 4.47 -6.03
C PHE A 104 -24.76 3.83 -6.73
N GLN A 105 -24.50 2.54 -6.49
CA GLN A 105 -23.41 1.81 -7.17
C GLN A 105 -23.68 1.64 -8.67
N GLU A 106 -24.94 1.46 -9.08
CA GLU A 106 -25.36 1.42 -10.48
C GLU A 106 -25.22 2.78 -11.17
N GLN A 107 -25.49 3.89 -10.47
CA GLN A 107 -25.33 5.25 -10.99
C GLN A 107 -23.85 5.70 -11.02
N TYR A 108 -23.05 5.28 -10.04
CA TYR A 108 -21.67 5.73 -9.83
C TYR A 108 -20.68 4.54 -9.71
N PRO A 109 -20.56 3.66 -10.72
CA PRO A 109 -19.83 2.39 -10.62
C PRO A 109 -18.31 2.56 -10.49
N HIS A 110 -17.77 3.71 -10.89
CA HIS A 110 -16.34 4.01 -10.82
C HIS A 110 -15.94 4.83 -9.59
N TRP A 111 -16.89 5.24 -8.73
CA TRP A 111 -16.58 6.03 -7.54
C TRP A 111 -15.75 5.23 -6.51
N PRO A 112 -14.92 5.90 -5.69
CA PRO A 112 -14.00 5.21 -4.80
C PRO A 112 -14.70 4.30 -3.79
N ARG A 113 -14.06 3.17 -3.46
CA ARG A 113 -14.47 2.22 -2.41
C ARG A 113 -15.77 1.44 -2.67
N GLN A 114 -16.03 1.01 -3.91
CA GLN A 114 -17.17 0.12 -4.23
C GLN A 114 -17.28 -1.09 -3.29
N ASP A 115 -16.18 -1.78 -2.98
CA ASP A 115 -16.14 -2.89 -2.01
C ASP A 115 -16.71 -2.54 -0.62
N ARG A 116 -16.55 -1.28 -0.18
CA ARG A 116 -17.14 -0.82 1.08
C ARG A 116 -18.64 -0.65 0.95
N LEU A 117 -19.12 -0.13 -0.18
CA LEU A 117 -20.55 0.04 -0.46
C LEU A 117 -21.24 -1.32 -0.56
N SER A 118 -20.69 -2.27 -1.33
CA SER A 118 -21.23 -3.63 -1.48
C SER A 118 -21.35 -4.34 -0.13
N ARG A 119 -20.33 -4.26 0.73
CA ARG A 119 -20.36 -4.83 2.10
C ARG A 119 -21.44 -4.17 2.97
N ARG A 120 -21.59 -2.84 2.87
CA ARG A 120 -22.60 -2.09 3.63
C ARG A 120 -24.03 -2.36 3.15
N ALA A 121 -24.21 -2.64 1.86
CA ALA A 121 -25.48 -3.12 1.31
C ALA A 121 -25.88 -4.48 1.90
N GLU A 122 -24.93 -5.42 2.07
CA GLU A 122 -25.20 -6.70 2.73
C GLU A 122 -25.49 -6.56 4.23
N GLU A 123 -24.72 -5.74 4.94
CA GLU A 123 -24.91 -5.52 6.39
C GLU A 123 -26.29 -4.88 6.67
N ALA A 124 -26.75 -3.98 5.78
CA ALA A 124 -28.09 -3.38 5.83
C ALA A 124 -29.26 -4.39 5.66
N LEU A 125 -29.03 -5.63 5.22
CA LEU A 125 -30.05 -6.68 5.18
C LEU A 125 -30.58 -7.08 6.56
N THR A 126 -29.82 -6.80 7.62
CA THR A 126 -30.22 -7.10 9.01
C THR A 126 -31.21 -6.06 9.55
N ASP A 127 -31.01 -4.78 9.21
CA ASP A 127 -31.89 -3.67 9.61
C ASP A 127 -33.09 -3.51 8.66
N TYR A 128 -32.90 -3.81 7.37
CA TYR A 128 -33.90 -3.66 6.30
C TYR A 128 -33.98 -4.93 5.42
N PRO A 129 -34.57 -6.03 5.93
CA PRO A 129 -34.60 -7.31 5.23
C PRO A 129 -35.49 -7.28 3.97
N MET A 130 -34.91 -7.73 2.84
CA MET A 130 -35.66 -8.09 1.64
C MET A 130 -36.39 -9.44 1.84
N ARG A 131 -37.33 -9.80 0.96
CA ARG A 131 -37.98 -11.13 1.00
C ARG A 131 -36.97 -12.22 0.64
N ASP A 132 -37.18 -13.45 1.09
CA ASP A 132 -36.23 -14.55 0.84
C ASP A 132 -35.98 -14.79 -0.66
N ALA A 133 -37.02 -14.74 -1.50
CA ALA A 133 -36.88 -14.83 -2.95
C ALA A 133 -36.04 -13.67 -3.55
N ASP A 134 -36.14 -12.46 -3.00
CA ASP A 134 -35.35 -11.31 -3.45
C ASP A 134 -33.89 -11.44 -3.02
N VAL A 135 -33.62 -11.97 -1.82
CA VAL A 135 -32.27 -12.26 -1.32
C VAL A 135 -31.58 -13.32 -2.19
N ILE A 136 -32.29 -14.41 -2.53
CA ILE A 136 -31.77 -15.46 -3.40
C ILE A 136 -31.50 -14.90 -4.80
N ALA A 137 -32.45 -14.15 -5.38
CA ALA A 137 -32.25 -13.51 -6.68
C ALA A 137 -31.12 -12.47 -6.68
N TRP A 138 -30.90 -11.77 -5.57
CA TRP A 138 -29.79 -10.83 -5.43
C TRP A 138 -28.45 -11.56 -5.41
N PHE A 139 -28.25 -12.58 -4.57
CA PHE A 139 -26.97 -13.31 -4.52
C PHE A 139 -26.76 -14.31 -5.68
N ALA A 140 -27.79 -14.66 -6.46
CA ALA A 140 -27.65 -15.46 -7.68
C ALA A 140 -26.74 -14.83 -8.76
N THR A 141 -26.33 -13.56 -8.59
CA THR A 141 -25.43 -12.82 -9.50
C THR A 141 -24.20 -12.22 -8.82
N ARG A 142 -23.97 -12.49 -7.52
CA ARG A 142 -22.86 -11.91 -6.73
C ARG A 142 -22.60 -12.77 -5.48
N ASP A 143 -21.33 -13.11 -5.22
CA ASP A 143 -20.94 -13.79 -3.99
C ASP A 143 -21.12 -12.87 -2.77
N PRO A 144 -21.71 -13.34 -1.66
CA PRO A 144 -21.79 -12.55 -0.42
C PRO A 144 -20.40 -12.33 0.19
N LEU A 145 -20.07 -11.07 0.46
CA LEU A 145 -18.79 -10.59 0.93
C LEU A 145 -18.67 -10.56 2.47
N THR A 146 -19.79 -10.59 3.19
CA THR A 146 -19.88 -10.35 4.64
C THR A 146 -20.45 -11.54 5.42
N GLY A 147 -20.30 -11.50 6.75
CA GLY A 147 -20.92 -12.48 7.64
C GLY A 147 -22.44 -12.38 7.65
N GLU A 148 -22.98 -11.17 7.66
CA GLU A 148 -24.43 -10.93 7.69
C GLU A 148 -25.10 -11.28 6.36
N GLY A 149 -24.48 -10.95 5.22
CA GLY A 149 -24.92 -11.38 3.90
C GLY A 149 -24.98 -12.90 3.77
N LYS A 150 -23.94 -13.62 4.20
CA LYS A 150 -23.93 -15.10 4.22
C LYS A 150 -24.96 -15.69 5.16
N VAL A 151 -25.18 -15.11 6.35
CA VAL A 151 -26.26 -15.55 7.25
C VAL A 151 -27.64 -15.33 6.62
N ARG A 152 -27.87 -14.16 6.00
CA ARG A 152 -29.16 -13.81 5.40
C ARG A 152 -29.48 -14.66 4.17
N LEU A 153 -28.50 -14.95 3.32
CA LEU A 153 -28.63 -15.87 2.18
C LEU A 153 -28.87 -17.30 2.66
N GLY A 154 -28.09 -17.77 3.64
CA GLY A 154 -28.27 -19.09 4.24
C GLY A 154 -29.69 -19.27 4.78
N GLU A 155 -30.19 -18.30 5.54
CA GLU A 155 -31.59 -18.28 6.02
C GLU A 155 -32.61 -18.31 4.87
N ALA A 156 -32.45 -17.50 3.83
CA ALA A 156 -33.37 -17.46 2.70
C ALA A 156 -33.46 -18.82 1.98
N LEU A 157 -32.32 -19.48 1.76
CA LEU A 157 -32.22 -20.79 1.14
C LEU A 157 -32.82 -21.90 2.03
N LEU A 158 -32.56 -21.87 3.34
CA LEU A 158 -33.19 -22.79 4.30
C LEU A 158 -34.73 -22.64 4.26
N ASN A 159 -35.23 -21.41 4.31
CA ASN A 159 -36.67 -21.10 4.24
C ASN A 159 -37.30 -21.53 2.90
N SER A 160 -36.55 -21.45 1.79
CA SER A 160 -37.00 -21.92 0.47
C SER A 160 -36.89 -23.44 0.28
N GLY A 161 -36.48 -24.20 1.30
CA GLY A 161 -36.30 -25.66 1.23
C GLY A 161 -34.94 -26.13 0.69
N GLN A 162 -34.03 -25.22 0.33
CA GLN A 162 -32.70 -25.52 -0.22
C GLN A 162 -31.69 -25.81 0.91
N GLN A 163 -31.97 -26.88 1.67
CA GLN A 163 -31.36 -27.17 2.96
C GLN A 163 -29.82 -27.27 2.94
N VAL A 164 -29.25 -27.95 1.95
CA VAL A 164 -27.79 -28.19 1.87
C VAL A 164 -27.02 -26.90 1.57
N GLU A 165 -27.49 -26.11 0.62
CA GLU A 165 -26.83 -24.84 0.26
C GLU A 165 -27.02 -23.79 1.37
N GLY A 166 -28.23 -23.69 1.92
CA GLY A 166 -28.52 -22.79 3.04
C GLY A 166 -27.62 -23.08 4.25
N ALA A 167 -27.52 -24.35 4.66
CA ALA A 167 -26.60 -24.78 5.72
C ALA A 167 -25.13 -24.45 5.39
N THR A 168 -24.71 -24.62 4.14
CA THR A 168 -23.36 -24.32 3.67
C THR A 168 -23.05 -22.83 3.81
N TRP A 169 -23.97 -21.93 3.43
CA TRP A 169 -23.79 -20.48 3.61
C TRP A 169 -23.75 -20.05 5.08
N ILE A 170 -24.58 -20.65 5.95
CA ILE A 170 -24.47 -20.46 7.41
C ILE A 170 -23.10 -20.93 7.93
N GLN A 171 -22.63 -22.12 7.52
CA GLN A 171 -21.32 -22.65 7.93
C GLN A 171 -20.19 -21.73 7.46
N ARG A 172 -20.22 -21.24 6.21
CA ARG A 172 -19.25 -20.28 5.69
C ARG A 172 -19.28 -18.95 6.45
N ALA A 173 -20.47 -18.43 6.79
CA ALA A 173 -20.58 -17.25 7.65
C ALA A 173 -19.91 -17.46 9.01
N TRP A 174 -20.17 -18.62 9.63
CA TRP A 174 -19.62 -18.98 10.93
C TRP A 174 -18.09 -19.18 10.88
N VAL A 175 -17.59 -19.94 9.92
CA VAL A 175 -16.16 -20.23 9.79
C VAL A 175 -15.39 -18.97 9.38
N GLU A 176 -15.82 -18.25 8.35
CA GLU A 176 -15.03 -17.20 7.70
C GLU A 176 -15.13 -15.82 8.37
N HIS A 177 -16.28 -15.48 8.99
CA HIS A 177 -16.54 -14.09 9.40
C HIS A 177 -16.49 -13.80 10.91
N GLN A 178 -16.47 -12.50 11.21
CA GLN A 178 -16.40 -11.94 12.55
C GLN A 178 -17.80 -11.51 13.01
N PHE A 179 -18.15 -11.84 14.25
CA PHE A 179 -19.42 -11.46 14.88
C PHE A 179 -19.17 -10.73 16.22
N SER A 180 -20.17 -9.95 16.66
CA SER A 180 -20.26 -9.46 18.04
C SER A 180 -20.64 -10.60 19.00
N ARG A 181 -20.42 -10.43 20.31
CA ARG A 181 -20.75 -11.48 21.30
C ARG A 181 -22.25 -11.84 21.32
N SER A 182 -23.13 -10.87 21.09
CA SER A 182 -24.58 -11.10 20.99
C SER A 182 -24.94 -11.84 19.70
N ARG A 183 -24.43 -11.39 18.55
CA ARG A 183 -24.69 -12.01 17.25
C ARG A 183 -24.12 -13.44 17.16
N GLU A 184 -22.95 -13.68 17.75
CA GLU A 184 -22.36 -15.02 17.85
C GLU A 184 -23.26 -15.99 18.65
N ALA A 185 -23.80 -15.55 19.79
CA ALA A 185 -24.74 -16.35 20.57
C ALA A 185 -26.08 -16.56 19.84
N GLU A 186 -26.53 -15.58 19.07
CA GLU A 186 -27.74 -15.67 18.25
C GLU A 186 -27.60 -16.68 17.10
N VAL A 187 -26.48 -16.63 16.36
CA VAL A 187 -26.19 -17.56 15.25
C VAL A 187 -26.09 -18.99 15.77
N LEU A 188 -25.43 -19.23 16.91
CA LEU A 188 -25.42 -20.54 17.57
C LEU A 188 -26.83 -21.00 17.98
N ARG A 189 -27.63 -20.12 18.59
CA ARG A 189 -28.99 -20.42 19.05
C ARG A 189 -29.95 -20.73 17.90
N LYS A 190 -29.84 -20.02 16.77
CA LYS A 190 -30.77 -20.12 15.63
C LYS A 190 -30.36 -21.20 14.63
N TYR A 191 -29.06 -21.39 14.39
CA TYR A 191 -28.57 -22.28 13.32
C TYR A 191 -27.56 -23.33 13.79
N GLY A 192 -27.37 -23.56 15.10
CA GLY A 192 -26.40 -24.52 15.62
C GLY A 192 -26.54 -25.95 15.05
N ALA A 193 -27.75 -26.36 14.66
CA ALA A 193 -28.00 -27.64 13.98
C ALA A 193 -27.35 -27.76 12.59
N HIS A 194 -26.98 -26.63 11.95
CA HIS A 194 -26.27 -26.57 10.67
C HIS A 194 -24.76 -26.31 10.84
N LEU A 195 -24.24 -26.32 12.07
CA LEU A 195 -22.82 -26.08 12.36
C LEU A 195 -22.18 -27.39 12.88
N PRO A 196 -21.53 -28.19 12.02
CA PRO A 196 -20.84 -29.40 12.45
C PRO A 196 -19.62 -29.06 13.33
N PRO A 197 -19.12 -29.99 14.17
CA PRO A 197 -17.97 -29.74 15.06
C PRO A 197 -16.74 -29.15 14.33
N GLN A 198 -16.46 -29.61 13.11
CA GLN A 198 -15.40 -29.07 12.26
C GLN A 198 -15.52 -27.55 12.07
N ALA A 199 -16.72 -27.02 11.86
CA ALA A 199 -16.95 -25.58 11.68
C ALA A 199 -16.64 -24.76 12.94
N HIS A 200 -16.73 -25.36 14.13
CA HIS A 200 -16.27 -24.72 15.37
C HIS A 200 -14.73 -24.76 15.47
N GLU A 201 -14.10 -25.81 14.99
CA GLU A 201 -12.64 -26.00 15.00
C GLU A 201 -11.95 -25.11 13.96
N ASP A 202 -12.49 -24.99 12.74
CA ASP A 202 -12.02 -24.08 11.70
C ASP A 202 -12.12 -22.60 12.14
N ARG A 203 -13.27 -22.21 12.72
CA ARG A 203 -13.47 -20.86 13.28
C ARG A 203 -12.48 -20.60 14.42
N LEU A 204 -12.25 -21.56 15.32
CA LEU A 204 -11.28 -21.44 16.41
C LEU A 204 -9.85 -21.25 15.86
N ASN A 205 -9.44 -22.07 14.89
CA ASN A 205 -8.13 -21.98 14.24
C ASN A 205 -7.92 -20.60 13.61
N ARG A 206 -8.88 -20.11 12.82
CA ARG A 206 -8.82 -18.75 12.23
C ARG A 206 -8.78 -17.66 13.30
N LEU A 207 -9.60 -17.73 14.34
CA LEU A 207 -9.62 -16.71 15.40
C LEU A 207 -8.30 -16.64 16.18
N ILE A 208 -7.63 -17.78 16.42
CA ILE A 208 -6.26 -17.79 16.98
C ILE A 208 -5.29 -17.14 16.00
N TRP A 209 -5.30 -17.56 14.73
CA TRP A 209 -4.45 -17.02 13.68
C TRP A 209 -4.63 -15.51 13.47
N GLU A 210 -5.85 -14.97 13.63
CA GLU A 210 -6.16 -13.54 13.58
C GLU A 210 -5.69 -12.76 14.82
N GLN A 211 -5.34 -13.45 15.92
CA GLN A 211 -5.10 -12.93 17.28
C GLN A 211 -6.37 -12.44 18.01
N ARG A 212 -7.55 -12.96 17.63
CA ARG A 212 -8.83 -12.75 18.32
C ARG A 212 -8.97 -13.67 19.56
N PHE A 213 -8.02 -13.56 20.48
CA PHE A 213 -7.88 -14.47 21.64
C PHE A 213 -9.13 -14.54 22.54
N ALA A 214 -9.82 -13.42 22.74
CA ALA A 214 -11.04 -13.36 23.56
C ALA A 214 -12.23 -14.10 22.94
N ASP A 215 -12.20 -14.35 21.63
CA ASP A 215 -13.22 -15.04 20.87
C ASP A 215 -12.86 -16.52 20.71
N GLY A 216 -11.60 -16.82 20.36
CA GLY A 216 -11.06 -18.18 20.41
C GLY A 216 -11.26 -18.85 21.78
N ARG A 217 -11.11 -18.10 22.89
CA ARG A 217 -11.41 -18.62 24.24
C ARG A 217 -12.88 -19.02 24.44
N ARG A 218 -13.85 -18.38 23.78
CA ARG A 218 -15.28 -18.78 23.85
C ARG A 218 -15.56 -20.03 23.03
N MET A 219 -14.85 -20.21 21.92
CA MET A 219 -14.95 -21.40 21.07
C MET A 219 -14.45 -22.69 21.75
N LEU A 220 -13.62 -22.61 22.79
CA LEU A 220 -13.07 -23.79 23.49
C LEU A 220 -14.13 -24.74 24.07
N GLN A 221 -15.36 -24.29 24.32
CA GLN A 221 -16.46 -25.14 24.79
C GLN A 221 -17.20 -25.89 23.66
N LEU A 222 -16.97 -25.51 22.41
CA LEU A 222 -17.69 -26.01 21.21
C LEU A 222 -16.90 -27.04 20.38
N VAL A 223 -15.67 -27.35 20.78
CA VAL A 223 -14.73 -28.20 20.03
C VAL A 223 -14.39 -29.49 20.77
N ASN A 224 -13.79 -30.46 20.06
CA ASN A 224 -13.35 -31.73 20.68
C ASN A 224 -12.18 -31.55 21.68
N ALA A 225 -11.81 -32.61 22.40
CA ALA A 225 -10.77 -32.55 23.44
C ALA A 225 -9.36 -32.28 22.90
N GLU A 226 -9.01 -32.82 21.74
CA GLU A 226 -7.71 -32.64 21.09
C GLU A 226 -7.58 -31.21 20.52
N ALA A 227 -8.60 -30.75 19.80
CA ALA A 227 -8.69 -29.38 19.30
C ALA A 227 -8.64 -28.34 20.44
N ARG A 228 -9.29 -28.63 21.58
CA ARG A 228 -9.20 -27.81 22.81
C ARG A 228 -7.77 -27.77 23.36
N ALA A 229 -7.04 -28.88 23.37
CA ALA A 229 -5.66 -28.94 23.86
C ALA A 229 -4.70 -28.17 22.95
N LEU A 230 -4.82 -28.34 21.63
CA LEU A 230 -4.08 -27.59 20.62
C LEU A 230 -4.31 -26.08 20.75
N ALA A 231 -5.59 -25.68 20.88
CA ALA A 231 -5.98 -24.29 21.04
C ALA A 231 -5.52 -23.67 22.38
N ASP A 232 -5.57 -24.41 23.49
CA ASP A 232 -5.03 -23.97 24.80
C ASP A 232 -3.54 -23.66 24.69
N ALA A 233 -2.76 -24.54 24.05
CA ALA A 233 -1.34 -24.34 23.82
C ALA A 233 -1.06 -23.08 23.00
N ARG A 234 -1.68 -22.96 21.82
CA ARG A 234 -1.49 -21.81 20.92
C ARG A 234 -1.94 -20.49 21.56
N LEU A 235 -3.09 -20.46 22.21
CA LEU A 235 -3.57 -19.28 22.95
C LEU A 235 -2.61 -18.87 24.08
N LYS A 236 -1.98 -19.83 24.78
CA LYS A 236 -1.00 -19.55 25.85
C LYS A 236 0.35 -19.07 25.31
N LEU A 237 0.84 -19.66 24.23
CA LEU A 237 2.06 -19.24 23.53
C LEU A 237 1.92 -17.80 23.00
N ALA A 238 0.88 -17.54 22.20
CA ALA A 238 0.64 -16.23 21.59
C ALA A 238 0.41 -15.11 22.63
N SER A 239 -0.15 -15.43 23.79
CA SER A 239 -0.32 -14.49 24.92
C SER A 239 0.82 -14.49 25.94
N ARG A 240 1.92 -15.24 25.70
CA ARG A 240 3.06 -15.41 26.64
C ARG A 240 2.64 -15.84 28.06
N SER A 241 1.54 -16.59 28.18
CA SER A 241 0.97 -17.00 29.47
C SER A 241 1.87 -17.99 30.23
N ARG A 242 1.80 -17.96 31.57
CA ARG A 242 2.43 -18.99 32.42
C ARG A 242 1.94 -20.39 32.03
N GLY A 243 2.85 -21.36 31.97
CA GLY A 243 2.53 -22.74 31.61
C GLY A 243 2.27 -22.97 30.11
N ALA A 244 2.71 -22.08 29.22
CA ALA A 244 2.61 -22.28 27.77
C ALA A 244 3.36 -23.53 27.28
N GLU A 245 4.63 -23.72 27.68
CA GLU A 245 5.42 -24.93 27.36
C GLU A 245 4.73 -26.21 27.85
N SER A 246 4.20 -26.19 29.08
CA SER A 246 3.39 -27.27 29.65
C SER A 246 2.08 -27.52 28.89
N ALA A 247 1.55 -26.54 28.18
CA ALA A 247 0.41 -26.73 27.29
C ALA A 247 0.84 -27.40 25.97
N VAL A 248 2.00 -27.04 25.41
CA VAL A 248 2.58 -27.74 24.24
C VAL A 248 2.79 -29.23 24.53
N THR A 249 3.30 -29.59 25.71
CA THR A 249 3.50 -31.02 26.05
C THR A 249 2.18 -31.81 26.20
N ARG A 250 1.07 -31.14 26.53
CA ARG A 250 -0.29 -31.73 26.56
C ARG A 250 -0.94 -31.87 25.19
N VAL A 251 -0.39 -31.29 24.12
CA VAL A 251 -0.93 -31.50 22.76
C VAL A 251 -0.69 -32.97 22.34
N PRO A 252 -1.73 -33.67 21.84
CA PRO A 252 -1.61 -35.04 21.31
C PRO A 252 -0.51 -35.14 20.25
N THR A 253 0.24 -36.25 20.22
CA THR A 253 1.41 -36.41 19.34
C THR A 253 1.07 -36.20 17.85
N SER A 254 -0.13 -36.59 17.42
CA SER A 254 -0.71 -36.33 16.10
C SER A 254 -0.78 -34.85 15.71
N LEU A 255 -0.98 -33.95 16.68
CA LEU A 255 -1.19 -32.52 16.47
C LEU A 255 0.05 -31.66 16.83
N ARG A 256 1.16 -32.26 17.27
CA ARG A 256 2.40 -31.53 17.61
C ARG A 256 3.09 -30.91 16.39
N ALA A 257 2.76 -31.38 15.19
CA ALA A 257 3.21 -30.84 13.90
C ALA A 257 2.13 -29.98 13.19
N ASP A 258 1.15 -29.44 13.93
CA ASP A 258 0.28 -28.37 13.43
C ASP A 258 1.13 -27.15 13.07
N ALA A 259 0.98 -26.65 11.83
CA ALA A 259 1.66 -25.46 11.35
C ALA A 259 1.40 -24.23 12.23
N GLY A 260 0.21 -24.12 12.82
CA GLY A 260 -0.14 -23.05 13.74
C GLY A 260 0.59 -23.15 15.09
N LEU A 261 0.68 -24.35 15.67
CA LEU A 261 1.44 -24.60 16.89
C LEU A 261 2.94 -24.37 16.71
N LEU A 262 3.51 -24.85 15.61
CA LEU A 262 4.91 -24.62 15.26
C LEU A 262 5.22 -23.12 15.12
N PHE A 263 4.33 -22.38 14.43
CA PHE A 263 4.42 -20.91 14.31
C PHE A 263 4.33 -20.20 15.66
N ASP A 264 3.26 -20.43 16.44
CA ASP A 264 3.03 -19.77 17.73
C ASP A 264 4.15 -20.10 18.73
N HIS A 265 4.73 -21.30 18.65
CA HIS A 265 5.84 -21.74 19.51
C HIS A 265 7.19 -21.13 19.10
N ALA A 266 7.52 -21.12 17.80
CA ALA A 266 8.73 -20.45 17.30
C ALA A 266 8.71 -18.95 17.65
N ARG A 267 7.57 -18.28 17.47
CA ARG A 267 7.38 -16.86 17.81
C ARG A 267 7.48 -16.60 19.33
N TYR A 268 7.02 -17.53 20.16
CA TYR A 268 7.18 -17.47 21.62
C TYR A 268 8.65 -17.58 22.04
N LEU A 269 9.42 -18.50 21.42
CA LEU A 269 10.83 -18.72 21.69
C LEU A 269 11.70 -17.56 21.18
N ARG A 270 11.47 -17.04 19.96
CA ARG A 270 12.17 -15.85 19.45
C ARG A 270 11.99 -14.66 20.39
N ARG A 271 10.76 -14.41 20.86
CA ARG A 271 10.43 -13.33 21.81
C ARG A 271 10.98 -13.53 23.24
N ARG A 272 11.86 -14.51 23.44
CA ARG A 272 12.64 -14.78 24.66
C ARG A 272 14.16 -14.86 24.42
N GLY A 273 14.65 -14.60 23.20
CA GLY A 273 16.07 -14.80 22.86
C GLY A 273 16.47 -16.28 22.75
N GLN A 274 15.54 -17.13 22.29
CA GLN A 274 15.76 -18.58 22.10
C GLN A 274 15.61 -18.96 20.62
N GLU A 275 16.14 -18.14 19.72
CA GLU A 275 15.99 -18.27 18.26
C GLU A 275 16.53 -19.60 17.73
N GLN A 276 17.65 -20.08 18.28
CA GLN A 276 18.24 -21.38 17.94
C GLN A 276 17.32 -22.58 18.29
N THR A 277 16.39 -22.41 19.24
CA THR A 277 15.32 -23.39 19.52
C THR A 277 14.08 -23.15 18.64
N ALA A 278 13.88 -21.93 18.16
CA ALA A 278 12.76 -21.56 17.29
C ALA A 278 12.94 -21.99 15.82
N ILE A 279 14.18 -21.91 15.30
CA ILE A 279 14.51 -22.19 13.90
C ILE A 279 14.08 -23.61 13.45
N PRO A 280 14.39 -24.70 14.18
CA PRO A 280 13.96 -26.06 13.78
C PRO A 280 12.44 -26.24 13.69
N LEU A 281 11.66 -25.49 14.47
CA LEU A 281 10.19 -25.57 14.45
C LEU A 281 9.61 -25.02 13.14
N LEU A 282 10.25 -24.02 12.53
CA LEU A 282 9.84 -23.49 11.22
C LEU A 282 10.51 -24.22 10.04
N LEU A 283 11.65 -24.88 10.26
CA LEU A 283 12.25 -25.79 9.26
C LEU A 283 11.51 -27.13 9.16
N THR A 284 10.75 -27.51 10.19
CA THR A 284 9.87 -28.69 10.18
C THR A 284 8.79 -28.52 9.09
N PRO A 285 8.70 -29.42 8.08
CA PRO A 285 7.65 -29.36 7.08
C PRO A 285 6.27 -29.55 7.73
N PRO A 286 5.25 -28.73 7.40
CA PRO A 286 3.91 -28.93 7.89
C PRO A 286 3.33 -30.24 7.35
N THR A 287 2.58 -30.97 8.18
CA THR A 287 1.83 -32.15 7.72
C THR A 287 0.80 -31.73 6.67
N ALA A 288 0.64 -32.51 5.59
CA ALA A 288 -0.17 -32.09 4.43
C ALA A 288 -1.67 -31.87 4.73
N THR A 289 -2.16 -32.37 5.87
CA THR A 289 -3.50 -32.09 6.42
C THR A 289 -3.66 -30.71 7.05
N HIS A 290 -2.55 -30.00 7.34
CA HIS A 290 -2.52 -28.69 7.99
C HIS A 290 -1.74 -27.69 7.12
N SER A 291 -2.34 -27.26 6.01
CA SER A 291 -1.80 -26.13 5.24
C SER A 291 -1.73 -24.88 6.11
N ILE A 292 -0.76 -23.99 5.82
CA ILE A 292 -0.56 -22.78 6.62
C ILE A 292 -1.73 -21.81 6.33
N ALA A 293 -2.76 -21.81 7.18
CA ALA A 293 -3.97 -21.01 6.99
C ALA A 293 -3.74 -19.48 6.99
N ARG A 294 -2.54 -19.02 7.39
CA ARG A 294 -2.06 -17.63 7.28
C ARG A 294 -0.57 -17.61 6.89
N PRO A 295 -0.24 -17.83 5.60
CA PRO A 295 1.15 -17.87 5.16
C PRO A 295 1.79 -16.47 5.25
N ASP A 296 1.00 -15.39 5.28
CA ASP A 296 1.43 -14.02 5.54
C ASP A 296 2.04 -13.85 6.94
N ARG A 297 1.41 -14.45 7.95
CA ARG A 297 1.88 -14.40 9.34
C ARG A 297 3.08 -15.32 9.53
N ALA A 298 3.03 -16.53 8.97
CA ALA A 298 4.17 -17.45 8.98
C ALA A 298 5.40 -16.84 8.30
N TRP A 299 5.26 -16.25 7.11
CA TRP A 299 6.34 -15.59 6.39
C TRP A 299 7.00 -14.48 7.21
N THR A 300 6.21 -13.70 7.96
CA THR A 300 6.74 -12.64 8.84
C THR A 300 7.75 -13.20 9.85
N GLU A 301 7.44 -14.32 10.53
CA GLU A 301 8.36 -14.93 11.49
C GLU A 301 9.55 -15.63 10.81
N ARG A 302 9.31 -16.30 9.66
CA ARG A 302 10.36 -16.92 8.84
C ARG A 302 11.40 -15.90 8.37
N LYS A 303 10.96 -14.73 7.87
CA LYS A 303 11.84 -13.66 7.38
C LYS A 303 12.73 -13.09 8.48
N ILE A 304 12.19 -12.92 9.69
CA ILE A 304 12.95 -12.46 10.87
C ILE A 304 14.00 -13.51 11.26
N LEU A 305 13.59 -14.78 11.42
CA LEU A 305 14.52 -15.85 11.83
C LEU A 305 15.55 -16.19 10.75
N ALA A 306 15.22 -16.08 9.46
CA ALA A 306 16.17 -16.22 8.36
C ALA A 306 17.28 -15.17 8.44
N ARG A 307 16.93 -13.89 8.64
CA ARG A 307 17.90 -12.80 8.77
C ARG A 307 18.73 -12.90 10.06
N LYS A 308 18.14 -13.38 11.16
CA LYS A 308 18.86 -13.73 12.39
C LYS A 308 19.89 -14.84 12.14
N ALA A 309 19.50 -15.93 11.48
CA ALA A 309 20.39 -17.02 11.10
C ALA A 309 21.55 -16.55 10.21
N LEU A 310 21.32 -15.68 9.21
CA LEU A 310 22.40 -15.04 8.44
C LEU A 310 23.40 -14.28 9.34
N THR A 311 22.91 -13.51 10.30
CA THR A 311 23.77 -12.73 11.22
C THR A 311 24.56 -13.58 12.23
N GLU A 312 24.29 -14.89 12.25
CA GLU A 312 24.95 -15.89 13.12
C GLU A 312 25.75 -16.92 12.32
N GLY A 313 25.79 -16.82 10.98
CA GLY A 313 26.53 -17.72 10.09
C GLY A 313 25.76 -18.98 9.66
N HIS A 314 24.49 -19.10 10.03
CA HIS A 314 23.66 -20.30 9.81
C HIS A 314 22.98 -20.26 8.42
N TYR A 315 23.77 -20.19 7.35
CA TYR A 315 23.29 -19.87 6.00
C TYR A 315 22.31 -20.90 5.41
N GLN A 316 22.52 -22.19 5.68
CA GLN A 316 21.64 -23.27 5.21
C GLN A 316 20.27 -23.21 5.91
N GLU A 317 20.24 -22.89 7.21
CA GLU A 317 18.99 -22.68 7.95
C GLU A 317 18.26 -21.44 7.47
N ALA A 318 18.98 -20.34 7.23
CA ALA A 318 18.43 -19.12 6.67
C ALA A 318 17.79 -19.34 5.30
N TYR A 319 18.43 -20.13 4.43
CA TYR A 319 17.90 -20.52 3.12
C TYR A 319 16.64 -21.41 3.24
N GLY A 320 16.62 -22.39 4.14
CA GLY A 320 15.44 -23.22 4.41
C GLY A 320 14.26 -22.41 4.99
N LEU A 321 14.55 -21.38 5.81
CA LEU A 321 13.56 -20.44 6.28
C LEU A 321 13.04 -19.53 5.15
N ALA A 322 13.91 -19.05 4.25
CA ALA A 322 13.51 -18.22 3.11
C ALA A 322 12.61 -18.97 2.12
N THR A 323 13.04 -20.14 1.65
CA THR A 323 12.34 -20.96 0.63
C THR A 323 10.96 -21.45 1.06
N GLY A 324 10.76 -21.78 2.34
CA GLY A 324 9.46 -22.20 2.87
C GLY A 324 8.43 -21.07 3.04
N HIS A 325 8.45 -20.02 2.21
CA HIS A 325 7.57 -18.85 2.35
C HIS A 325 6.08 -19.18 2.17
N GLY A 326 5.73 -20.10 1.27
CA GLY A 326 4.36 -20.60 1.10
C GLY A 326 3.40 -19.60 0.44
N HIS A 327 3.88 -18.89 -0.58
CA HIS A 327 3.08 -17.94 -1.40
C HIS A 327 3.49 -18.10 -2.86
N ASP A 328 2.53 -18.10 -3.79
CA ASP A 328 2.79 -18.23 -5.24
C ASP A 328 2.78 -16.87 -5.98
N ARG A 329 2.32 -15.81 -5.32
CA ARG A 329 2.20 -14.45 -5.88
C ARG A 329 2.19 -13.36 -4.80
N GLY A 330 2.41 -12.11 -5.21
CA GLY A 330 2.32 -10.93 -4.35
C GLY A 330 3.60 -10.62 -3.56
N VAL A 331 3.49 -9.75 -2.54
CA VAL A 331 4.66 -9.19 -1.84
C VAL A 331 5.45 -10.25 -1.09
N ALA A 332 4.80 -11.15 -0.35
CA ALA A 332 5.49 -12.17 0.44
C ALA A 332 6.20 -13.22 -0.42
N PHE A 333 5.63 -13.60 -1.58
CA PHE A 333 6.32 -14.35 -2.63
C PHE A 333 7.56 -13.61 -3.13
N ALA A 334 7.41 -12.33 -3.52
CA ALA A 334 8.51 -11.54 -4.07
C ALA A 334 9.65 -11.29 -3.07
N GLU A 335 9.35 -11.19 -1.77
CA GLU A 335 10.36 -11.18 -0.71
C GLU A 335 10.99 -12.55 -0.46
N GLY A 336 10.20 -13.63 -0.54
CA GLY A 336 10.63 -15.01 -0.30
C GLY A 336 11.63 -15.50 -1.35
N GLU A 337 11.24 -15.43 -2.62
CA GLU A 337 12.10 -15.77 -3.76
C GLU A 337 13.35 -14.89 -3.79
N PHE A 338 13.21 -13.57 -3.58
CA PHE A 338 14.37 -12.69 -3.54
C PHE A 338 15.34 -13.06 -2.39
N LEU A 339 14.84 -13.30 -1.18
CA LEU A 339 15.67 -13.67 -0.04
C LEU A 339 16.34 -15.03 -0.25
N ALA A 340 15.62 -16.03 -0.77
CA ALA A 340 16.17 -17.35 -1.07
C ALA A 340 17.27 -17.28 -2.13
N GLY A 341 17.06 -16.55 -3.23
CA GLY A 341 18.04 -16.36 -4.29
C GLY A 341 19.28 -15.58 -3.84
N TRP A 342 19.08 -14.52 -3.06
CA TRP A 342 20.19 -13.71 -2.52
C TRP A 342 21.03 -14.49 -1.51
N ILE A 343 20.41 -15.31 -0.64
CA ILE A 343 21.14 -16.22 0.25
C ILE A 343 21.91 -17.29 -0.53
N ALA A 344 21.28 -17.89 -1.55
CA ALA A 344 21.92 -18.88 -2.40
C ALA A 344 23.17 -18.33 -3.10
N LEU A 345 23.08 -17.12 -3.68
CA LEU A 345 24.19 -16.48 -4.37
C LEU A 345 25.31 -16.06 -3.41
N GLN A 346 24.99 -15.21 -2.43
CA GLN A 346 25.99 -14.46 -1.67
C GLN A 346 26.57 -15.24 -0.49
N TYR A 347 25.81 -16.16 0.11
CA TYR A 347 26.20 -16.86 1.35
C TYR A 347 26.41 -18.37 1.19
N LEU A 348 25.85 -18.99 0.15
CA LEU A 348 26.01 -20.41 -0.17
C LEU A 348 26.86 -20.68 -1.42
N ASN A 349 27.22 -19.64 -2.21
CA ASN A 349 27.93 -19.75 -3.48
C ASN A 349 27.26 -20.72 -4.49
N ASP A 350 25.92 -20.78 -4.46
CA ASP A 350 25.10 -21.60 -5.37
C ASP A 350 24.36 -20.69 -6.36
N ALA A 351 25.09 -20.29 -7.40
CA ALA A 351 24.58 -19.40 -8.43
C ALA A 351 23.53 -20.07 -9.36
N ASP A 352 23.55 -21.41 -9.49
CA ASP A 352 22.52 -22.16 -10.23
C ASP A 352 21.16 -22.06 -9.53
N ARG A 353 21.12 -22.31 -8.22
CA ARG A 353 19.94 -22.17 -7.36
C ARG A 353 19.47 -20.74 -7.26
N ALA A 354 20.39 -19.79 -7.10
CA ALA A 354 20.07 -18.37 -7.05
C ALA A 354 19.37 -17.90 -8.33
N PHE A 355 19.87 -18.32 -9.49
CA PHE A 355 19.28 -18.00 -10.78
C PHE A 355 17.84 -18.49 -10.90
N VAL A 356 17.52 -19.71 -10.42
CA VAL A 356 16.14 -20.24 -10.42
C VAL A 356 15.21 -19.35 -9.59
N HIS A 357 15.61 -18.97 -8.37
CA HIS A 357 14.83 -18.06 -7.53
C HIS A 357 14.60 -16.69 -8.18
N PHE A 358 15.64 -16.09 -8.78
CA PHE A 358 15.49 -14.80 -9.47
C PHE A 358 14.65 -14.91 -10.76
N GLN A 359 14.66 -16.07 -11.43
CA GLN A 359 13.77 -16.36 -12.55
C GLN A 359 12.31 -16.48 -12.11
N THR A 360 12.03 -17.25 -11.05
CA THR A 360 10.69 -17.38 -10.46
C THR A 360 10.17 -16.02 -10.00
N LEU A 361 10.98 -15.25 -9.28
CA LEU A 361 10.71 -13.85 -8.91
C LEU A 361 10.34 -13.00 -10.13
N ALA A 362 11.17 -13.01 -11.20
CA ALA A 362 10.94 -12.20 -12.38
C ALA A 362 9.65 -12.58 -13.15
N ALA A 363 9.27 -13.86 -13.13
CA ALA A 363 8.04 -14.35 -13.74
C ALA A 363 6.78 -13.99 -12.94
N GLY A 364 6.84 -14.09 -11.60
CA GLY A 364 5.68 -13.88 -10.71
C GLY A 364 5.41 -12.41 -10.31
N VAL A 365 6.13 -11.43 -10.85
CA VAL A 365 5.97 -10.01 -10.50
C VAL A 365 5.64 -9.11 -11.69
N THR A 366 4.72 -8.17 -11.48
CA THR A 366 4.22 -7.27 -12.53
C THR A 366 4.93 -5.91 -12.57
N THR A 367 5.29 -5.34 -11.41
CA THR A 367 5.76 -3.95 -11.30
C THR A 367 7.17 -3.73 -11.87
N PRO A 368 7.47 -2.54 -12.43
CA PRO A 368 8.82 -2.21 -12.92
C PRO A 368 9.96 -2.41 -11.93
N ILE A 369 9.75 -2.09 -10.64
CA ILE A 369 10.79 -2.23 -9.61
C ILE A 369 11.09 -3.69 -9.30
N SER A 370 10.05 -4.53 -9.21
CA SER A 370 10.23 -5.96 -8.99
C SER A 370 10.85 -6.65 -10.21
N LYS A 371 10.46 -6.24 -11.42
CA LYS A 371 11.04 -6.75 -12.68
C LYS A 371 12.51 -6.34 -12.85
N SER A 372 12.86 -5.09 -12.57
CA SER A 372 14.26 -4.64 -12.66
C SER A 372 15.16 -5.30 -11.61
N ARG A 373 14.65 -5.53 -10.38
CA ARG A 373 15.34 -6.33 -9.35
C ARG A 373 15.56 -7.77 -9.82
N GLY A 374 14.51 -8.46 -10.28
CA GLY A 374 14.60 -9.83 -10.77
C GLY A 374 15.63 -9.96 -11.89
N ALA A 375 15.52 -9.13 -12.93
CA ALA A 375 16.46 -9.13 -14.04
C ALA A 375 17.91 -8.77 -13.61
N TYR A 376 18.13 -7.75 -12.77
CA TYR A 376 19.48 -7.42 -12.30
C TYR A 376 20.14 -8.59 -11.56
N TRP A 377 19.39 -9.28 -10.69
CA TRP A 377 19.92 -10.40 -9.91
C TRP A 377 20.02 -11.71 -10.69
N MET A 378 19.18 -11.93 -11.71
CA MET A 378 19.46 -12.95 -12.75
C MET A 378 20.77 -12.64 -13.48
N GLY A 379 21.08 -11.37 -13.74
CA GLY A 379 22.37 -10.89 -14.23
C GLY A 379 23.53 -11.29 -13.32
N ARG A 380 23.49 -10.90 -12.04
CA ARG A 380 24.51 -11.28 -11.03
C ARG A 380 24.69 -12.80 -10.88
N ALA A 381 23.61 -13.57 -10.99
CA ALA A 381 23.69 -15.04 -10.94
C ALA A 381 24.27 -15.65 -12.24
N ALA A 382 23.97 -15.09 -13.41
CA ALA A 382 24.60 -15.51 -14.67
C ALA A 382 26.09 -15.13 -14.73
N GLU A 383 26.47 -13.96 -14.19
CA GLU A 383 27.87 -13.55 -13.95
C GLU A 383 28.62 -14.60 -13.13
N ALA A 384 28.08 -14.99 -11.97
CA ALA A 384 28.69 -16.00 -11.09
C ALA A 384 28.74 -17.41 -11.71
N ARG A 385 27.92 -17.70 -12.72
CA ARG A 385 27.96 -18.94 -13.54
C ARG A 385 28.95 -18.86 -14.71
N GLY A 386 29.69 -17.75 -14.85
CA GLY A 386 30.63 -17.51 -15.94
C GLY A 386 29.97 -17.20 -17.31
N ARG A 387 28.70 -16.80 -17.31
CA ARG A 387 27.88 -16.64 -18.54
C ARG A 387 27.66 -15.17 -18.90
N THR A 388 28.73 -14.52 -19.35
CA THR A 388 28.75 -13.07 -19.62
C THR A 388 27.63 -12.59 -20.57
N ASP A 389 27.39 -13.28 -21.69
CA ASP A 389 26.35 -12.85 -22.66
C ASP A 389 24.92 -12.97 -22.10
N GLU A 390 24.67 -14.00 -21.29
CA GLU A 390 23.41 -14.20 -20.58
C GLU A 390 23.19 -13.09 -19.53
N ALA A 391 24.24 -12.77 -18.75
CA ALA A 391 24.21 -11.68 -17.79
C ALA A 391 23.98 -10.30 -18.45
N LEU A 392 24.70 -10.00 -19.54
CA LEU A 392 24.50 -8.78 -20.32
C LEU A 392 23.08 -8.72 -20.91
N GLY A 393 22.44 -9.86 -21.20
CA GLY A 393 21.03 -9.96 -21.59
C GLY A 393 20.10 -9.50 -20.48
N TYR A 394 20.28 -10.03 -19.27
CA TYR A 394 19.46 -9.68 -18.11
C TYR A 394 19.70 -8.25 -17.61
N TYR A 395 20.92 -7.72 -17.71
CA TYR A 395 21.15 -6.28 -17.45
C TYR A 395 20.45 -5.39 -18.47
N ARG A 396 20.41 -5.74 -19.77
CA ARG A 396 19.63 -5.00 -20.78
C ARG A 396 18.11 -5.05 -20.49
N GLN A 397 17.62 -6.13 -19.92
CA GLN A 397 16.23 -6.22 -19.45
C GLN A 397 15.99 -5.29 -18.24
N ALA A 398 16.89 -5.28 -17.25
CA ALA A 398 16.78 -4.41 -16.08
C ALA A 398 16.89 -2.91 -16.43
N SER A 399 17.82 -2.53 -17.30
CA SER A 399 18.07 -1.13 -17.71
C SER A 399 16.90 -0.51 -18.49
N SER A 400 15.94 -1.31 -18.98
CA SER A 400 14.69 -0.80 -19.55
C SER A 400 13.80 -0.05 -18.55
N TYR A 401 14.14 -0.09 -17.25
CA TYR A 401 13.46 0.62 -16.16
C TYR A 401 14.36 1.71 -15.53
N PRO A 402 14.70 2.80 -16.26
CA PRO A 402 15.72 3.78 -15.87
C PRO A 402 15.37 4.61 -14.61
N THR A 403 14.11 4.62 -14.19
CA THR A 403 13.67 5.29 -12.95
C THR A 403 13.64 4.34 -11.75
N THR A 404 14.37 3.23 -11.78
CA THR A 404 14.43 2.24 -10.69
C THR A 404 15.87 1.95 -10.30
N PHE A 405 16.14 1.75 -9.00
CA PHE A 405 17.47 1.49 -8.43
C PHE A 405 18.22 0.38 -9.19
N TYR A 406 17.57 -0.76 -9.39
CA TYR A 406 18.16 -1.92 -10.07
C TYR A 406 18.28 -1.75 -11.59
N GLY A 407 17.41 -0.96 -12.23
CA GLY A 407 17.58 -0.58 -13.63
C GLY A 407 18.76 0.38 -13.83
N GLN A 408 18.96 1.31 -12.89
CA GLN A 408 20.11 2.22 -12.89
C GLN A 408 21.43 1.47 -12.65
N LEU A 409 21.49 0.55 -11.69
CA LEU A 409 22.66 -0.32 -11.50
C LEU A 409 22.96 -1.15 -12.76
N ALA A 410 21.94 -1.66 -13.45
CA ALA A 410 22.13 -2.37 -14.72
C ALA A 410 22.68 -1.46 -15.84
N THR A 411 22.17 -0.23 -15.98
CA THR A 411 22.72 0.77 -16.92
C THR A 411 24.18 1.10 -16.64
N SER A 412 24.55 1.20 -15.36
CA SER A 412 25.95 1.39 -14.94
C SER A 412 26.83 0.20 -15.33
N ARG A 413 26.41 -1.03 -14.98
CA ARG A 413 27.10 -2.29 -15.33
C ARG A 413 27.31 -2.47 -16.83
N LEU A 414 26.30 -2.17 -17.66
CA LEU A 414 26.37 -2.24 -19.12
C LEU A 414 27.37 -1.24 -19.75
N SER A 415 27.72 -0.18 -19.01
CA SER A 415 28.60 0.90 -19.49
C SER A 415 30.05 0.76 -19.00
N SER A 416 30.42 -0.40 -18.42
CA SER A 416 31.80 -0.74 -18.01
C SER A 416 32.50 0.34 -17.16
N GLY A 417 31.77 1.00 -16.26
CA GLY A 417 32.34 1.91 -15.25
C GLY A 417 32.56 3.37 -15.67
N GLY A 418 32.19 3.78 -16.89
CA GLY A 418 32.31 5.17 -17.32
C GLY A 418 31.38 5.53 -18.47
N ASN A 419 30.83 6.75 -18.47
CA ASN A 419 29.89 7.28 -19.48
C ASN A 419 28.48 6.63 -19.51
N ALA A 420 28.06 5.97 -18.43
CA ALA A 420 26.65 5.58 -18.25
C ALA A 420 25.77 6.84 -18.21
N LEU A 421 24.87 7.02 -19.18
CA LEU A 421 23.93 8.15 -19.19
C LEU A 421 22.55 7.74 -18.68
N LEU A 422 22.00 8.50 -17.74
CA LEU A 422 20.59 8.38 -17.37
C LEU A 422 19.73 9.15 -18.38
N GLN A 423 19.12 8.41 -19.32
CA GLN A 423 18.08 8.93 -20.20
C GLN A 423 16.70 8.60 -19.62
N LEU A 424 15.86 9.64 -19.48
CA LEU A 424 14.47 9.49 -19.07
C LEU A 424 13.59 9.33 -20.33
N PRO A 425 12.55 8.47 -20.31
CA PRO A 425 11.62 8.35 -21.43
C PRO A 425 10.76 9.60 -21.58
N VAL A 426 10.45 10.00 -22.81
CA VAL A 426 9.57 11.14 -23.09
C VAL A 426 8.13 10.77 -22.76
N ALA A 427 7.50 11.49 -21.82
CA ALA A 427 6.08 11.33 -21.53
C ALA A 427 5.21 11.93 -22.66
N PRO A 428 4.01 11.39 -22.94
CA PRO A 428 3.06 12.04 -23.83
C PRO A 428 2.56 13.37 -23.25
N SER A 429 2.17 14.27 -24.14
CA SER A 429 1.45 15.51 -23.81
C SER A 429 -0.06 15.27 -23.86
N PRO A 430 -0.86 15.90 -22.97
CA PRO A 430 -2.32 15.89 -23.06
C PRO A 430 -2.83 16.38 -24.42
N THR A 431 -3.96 15.84 -24.86
CA THR A 431 -4.74 16.42 -25.96
C THR A 431 -5.98 17.10 -25.42
N ALA A 432 -6.48 18.13 -26.12
CA ALA A 432 -7.67 18.87 -25.69
C ALA A 432 -8.91 17.98 -25.45
N ALA A 433 -9.02 16.85 -26.17
CA ALA A 433 -10.07 15.85 -25.96
C ALA A 433 -9.95 15.17 -24.58
N HIS A 434 -8.74 14.79 -24.15
CA HIS A 434 -8.54 14.20 -22.81
C HIS A 434 -8.78 15.22 -21.70
N SER A 435 -8.28 16.46 -21.86
CA SER A 435 -8.52 17.53 -20.87
C SER A 435 -10.02 17.86 -20.76
N GLY A 436 -10.74 17.95 -21.88
CA GLY A 436 -12.20 18.16 -21.89
C GLY A 436 -12.98 17.00 -21.26
N ALA A 437 -12.57 15.76 -21.49
CA ALA A 437 -13.17 14.58 -20.87
C ALA A 437 -12.97 14.54 -19.35
N LEU A 438 -11.83 15.06 -18.84
CA LEU A 438 -11.60 15.22 -17.39
C LEU A 438 -12.46 16.33 -16.78
N VAL A 439 -12.62 17.48 -17.45
CA VAL A 439 -13.50 18.57 -16.99
C VAL A 439 -14.96 18.12 -16.91
N ALA A 440 -15.39 17.22 -17.81
CA ALA A 440 -16.71 16.60 -17.80
C ALA A 440 -16.85 15.39 -16.86
N ASN A 441 -15.79 14.98 -16.15
CA ASN A 441 -15.81 13.80 -15.30
C ASN A 441 -16.37 14.09 -13.90
N ASP A 442 -17.27 13.23 -13.44
CA ASP A 442 -17.98 13.34 -12.17
C ASP A 442 -17.07 13.15 -10.95
N MET A 443 -16.04 12.30 -11.03
CA MET A 443 -15.03 12.18 -9.97
C MET A 443 -14.09 13.39 -9.92
N VAL A 444 -13.83 14.07 -11.05
CA VAL A 444 -13.12 15.36 -11.06
C VAL A 444 -13.99 16.45 -10.41
N ARG A 445 -15.27 16.55 -10.79
CA ARG A 445 -16.24 17.45 -10.13
C ARG A 445 -16.35 17.17 -8.62
N ALA A 446 -16.36 15.89 -8.21
CA ALA A 446 -16.38 15.51 -6.80
C ALA A 446 -15.08 15.85 -6.06
N PHE A 447 -13.92 15.73 -6.73
CA PHE A 447 -12.64 16.21 -6.20
C PHE A 447 -12.67 17.73 -5.98
N GLU A 448 -13.08 18.53 -6.96
CA GLU A 448 -13.08 20.00 -6.87
C GLU A 448 -13.98 20.48 -5.71
N LEU A 449 -15.20 19.93 -5.60
CA LEU A 449 -16.15 20.26 -4.52
C LEU A 449 -15.63 19.88 -3.12
N MET A 450 -14.96 18.73 -2.98
CA MET A 450 -14.39 18.31 -1.70
C MET A 450 -13.10 19.06 -1.37
N ASN A 451 -12.33 19.49 -2.38
CA ASN A 451 -11.14 20.31 -2.21
C ASN A 451 -11.51 21.74 -1.75
N GLU A 452 -12.56 22.32 -2.33
CA GLU A 452 -13.16 23.59 -1.91
C GLU A 452 -13.67 23.53 -0.45
N ALA A 453 -14.31 22.43 -0.05
CA ALA A 453 -14.75 22.20 1.32
C ALA A 453 -13.59 21.94 2.33
N GLY A 454 -12.32 21.92 1.89
CA GLY A 454 -11.16 21.63 2.73
C GLY A 454 -11.00 20.16 3.15
N GLU A 455 -11.67 19.24 2.44
CA GLU A 455 -11.69 17.81 2.73
C GLU A 455 -10.55 17.07 1.98
N ASP A 456 -9.32 17.59 2.07
CA ASP A 456 -8.11 17.17 1.34
C ASP A 456 -7.97 15.63 1.17
N SER A 457 -8.27 14.88 2.23
CA SER A 457 -8.15 13.41 2.29
C SER A 457 -9.22 12.67 1.49
N LEU A 458 -10.44 13.22 1.42
CA LEU A 458 -11.56 12.66 0.65
C LEU A 458 -11.46 13.09 -0.81
N ALA A 459 -11.13 14.35 -1.08
CA ALA A 459 -10.82 14.85 -2.43
C ALA A 459 -9.73 13.99 -3.11
N ARG A 460 -8.60 13.76 -2.41
CA ARG A 460 -7.51 12.89 -2.90
C ARG A 460 -7.95 11.46 -3.24
N SER A 461 -9.03 10.94 -2.66
CA SER A 461 -9.50 9.57 -2.95
C SER A 461 -10.09 9.43 -4.36
N PHE A 462 -10.77 10.46 -4.86
CA PHE A 462 -11.28 10.51 -6.23
C PHE A 462 -10.14 10.54 -7.27
N VAL A 463 -9.11 11.36 -7.03
CA VAL A 463 -7.94 11.46 -7.92
C VAL A 463 -7.16 10.14 -7.99
N ILE A 464 -7.07 9.40 -6.87
CA ILE A 464 -6.43 8.08 -6.83
C ILE A 464 -7.26 7.05 -7.62
N GLU A 465 -8.58 7.01 -7.44
CA GLU A 465 -9.44 6.06 -8.16
C GLU A 465 -9.48 6.33 -9.67
N LEU A 466 -9.55 7.60 -10.05
CA LEU A 466 -9.45 8.02 -11.45
C LEU A 466 -8.08 7.65 -12.06
N ALA A 467 -6.98 7.82 -11.32
CA ALA A 467 -5.66 7.37 -11.78
C ALA A 467 -5.51 5.84 -11.90
N ASN A 468 -6.27 5.06 -11.13
CA ASN A 468 -6.35 3.60 -11.31
C ASN A 468 -7.13 3.22 -12.58
N THR A 469 -8.23 3.93 -12.86
CA THR A 469 -9.23 3.58 -13.88
C THR A 469 -9.02 4.20 -15.26
N LEU A 470 -8.37 5.36 -15.37
CA LEU A 470 -8.10 6.00 -16.68
C LEU A 470 -7.30 5.08 -17.62
N PRO A 471 -7.66 5.00 -18.92
CA PRO A 471 -7.19 3.92 -19.79
C PRO A 471 -5.70 4.00 -20.14
N ASP A 472 -5.19 5.18 -20.49
CA ASP A 472 -3.89 5.35 -21.13
C ASP A 472 -3.02 6.49 -20.56
N ALA A 473 -1.80 6.59 -21.07
CA ALA A 473 -0.77 7.51 -20.63
C ALA A 473 -1.10 9.00 -20.89
N THR A 474 -1.90 9.31 -21.91
CA THR A 474 -2.34 10.66 -22.28
C THR A 474 -3.40 11.16 -21.30
N ALA A 475 -4.36 10.29 -20.96
CA ALA A 475 -5.36 10.58 -19.93
C ALA A 475 -4.72 10.77 -18.55
N LEU A 476 -3.76 9.91 -18.18
CA LEU A 476 -2.99 10.03 -16.93
C LEU A 476 -2.09 11.27 -16.90
N ALA A 477 -1.49 11.66 -18.04
CA ALA A 477 -0.79 12.93 -18.18
C ALA A 477 -1.72 14.13 -17.98
N ALA A 478 -2.91 14.11 -18.58
CA ALA A 478 -3.90 15.18 -18.45
C ALA A 478 -4.39 15.34 -17.00
N LEU A 479 -4.64 14.23 -16.29
CA LEU A 479 -5.00 14.27 -14.87
C LEU A 479 -3.84 14.78 -14.00
N ALA A 480 -2.61 14.35 -14.29
CA ALA A 480 -1.45 14.80 -13.56
C ALA A 480 -1.16 16.31 -13.78
N ASP A 481 -1.43 16.85 -14.97
CA ASP A 481 -1.27 18.28 -15.25
C ASP A 481 -2.39 19.12 -14.63
N LEU A 482 -3.65 18.64 -14.68
CA LEU A 482 -4.79 19.24 -13.97
C LEU A 482 -4.51 19.41 -12.46
N MET A 483 -3.82 18.45 -11.84
CA MET A 483 -3.39 18.58 -10.44
C MET A 483 -2.33 19.66 -10.22
N VAL A 484 -1.50 19.98 -11.21
CA VAL A 484 -0.58 21.13 -11.15
C VAL A 484 -1.32 22.45 -11.35
N GLU A 485 -2.34 22.48 -12.23
CA GLU A 485 -3.24 23.64 -12.41
C GLU A 485 -4.10 23.99 -11.18
N ARG A 486 -4.17 23.11 -10.18
CA ARG A 486 -4.85 23.33 -8.88
C ARG A 486 -3.88 23.54 -7.72
N ASP A 487 -2.63 23.91 -8.01
CA ASP A 487 -1.55 24.07 -7.02
C ASP A 487 -1.32 22.83 -6.12
N LEU A 488 -1.65 21.63 -6.65
CA LEU A 488 -1.58 20.34 -5.96
C LEU A 488 -0.58 19.38 -6.67
N PRO A 489 0.69 19.77 -6.87
CA PRO A 489 1.68 18.94 -7.56
C PRO A 489 1.98 17.63 -6.81
N ASN A 490 1.68 17.54 -5.52
CA ASN A 490 1.73 16.31 -4.73
C ASN A 490 0.67 15.27 -5.16
N LEU A 491 -0.44 15.70 -5.77
CA LEU A 491 -1.40 14.81 -6.42
C LEU A 491 -0.88 14.41 -7.81
N SER A 492 -0.25 15.33 -8.55
CA SER A 492 0.44 15.02 -9.82
C SER A 492 1.49 13.91 -9.65
N VAL A 493 2.35 14.00 -8.62
CA VAL A 493 3.31 12.95 -8.26
C VAL A 493 2.61 11.61 -7.93
N ARG A 494 1.46 11.63 -7.25
CA ARG A 494 0.73 10.41 -6.92
C ARG A 494 0.09 9.76 -8.15
N VAL A 495 -0.54 10.53 -9.04
CA VAL A 495 -1.06 10.06 -10.34
C VAL A 495 0.06 9.42 -11.16
N ALA A 496 1.20 10.10 -11.26
CA ALA A 496 2.35 9.62 -12.02
C ALA A 496 3.02 8.38 -11.39
N LYS A 497 2.98 8.22 -10.05
CA LYS A 497 3.41 6.99 -9.37
C LYS A 497 2.44 5.82 -9.58
N ILE A 498 1.14 6.07 -9.68
CA ILE A 498 0.13 5.05 -10.06
C ILE A 498 0.35 4.61 -11.51
N ALA A 499 0.56 5.56 -12.43
CA ALA A 499 0.95 5.28 -13.81
C ALA A 499 2.23 4.42 -13.88
N ALA A 500 3.28 4.77 -13.13
CA ALA A 500 4.52 4.00 -13.08
C ALA A 500 4.32 2.57 -12.52
N GLY A 501 3.42 2.39 -11.55
CA GLY A 501 3.01 1.06 -11.07
C GLY A 501 2.37 0.19 -12.17
N ARG A 502 1.60 0.82 -13.06
CA ARG A 502 0.99 0.25 -14.27
C ARG A 502 1.97 0.11 -15.46
N GLY A 503 3.25 0.44 -15.28
CA GLY A 503 4.28 0.42 -16.34
C GLY A 503 4.30 1.64 -17.25
N ILE A 504 3.45 2.64 -17.00
CA ILE A 504 3.37 3.89 -17.77
C ILE A 504 4.31 4.93 -17.15
N SER A 505 5.39 5.28 -17.86
CA SER A 505 6.34 6.26 -17.35
C SER A 505 5.89 7.70 -17.66
N LEU A 506 5.81 8.54 -16.63
CA LEU A 506 5.56 9.97 -16.72
C LEU A 506 6.62 10.75 -15.91
N PRO A 507 7.89 10.84 -16.36
CA PRO A 507 8.98 11.37 -15.53
C PRO A 507 8.78 12.83 -15.10
N GLU A 508 8.23 13.67 -15.97
CA GLU A 508 7.96 15.09 -15.73
C GLU A 508 7.08 15.30 -14.49
N ARG A 509 5.97 14.56 -14.44
CA ARG A 509 4.96 14.61 -13.37
C ARG A 509 5.38 13.77 -12.15
N SER A 510 6.16 12.71 -12.38
CA SER A 510 6.74 11.88 -11.31
C SER A 510 7.82 12.61 -10.51
N TYR A 511 8.56 13.53 -11.14
CA TYR A 511 9.73 14.22 -10.60
C TYR A 511 9.70 15.72 -10.94
N PRO A 512 8.73 16.48 -10.36
CA PRO A 512 8.58 17.91 -10.61
C PRO A 512 9.70 18.72 -9.93
N THR A 513 10.11 19.82 -10.56
CA THR A 513 11.28 20.63 -10.16
C THR A 513 10.94 22.02 -9.61
N ALA A 514 9.67 22.43 -9.65
CA ALA A 514 9.23 23.77 -9.23
C ALA A 514 8.39 23.75 -7.93
N VAL A 515 8.66 22.75 -7.07
CA VAL A 515 7.81 22.34 -5.93
C VAL A 515 8.44 22.50 -4.54
N LEU A 516 9.77 22.57 -4.43
CA LEU A 516 10.39 23.04 -3.19
C LEU A 516 10.38 24.58 -3.18
N PRO A 517 10.03 25.21 -2.05
CA PRO A 517 10.12 26.66 -1.90
C PRO A 517 11.60 27.08 -1.78
N ALA A 518 11.86 28.39 -1.81
CA ALA A 518 13.14 28.89 -1.32
C ALA A 518 13.28 28.57 0.18
N PHE A 519 14.43 28.01 0.58
CA PHE A 519 14.77 27.69 1.96
C PHE A 519 16.25 28.01 2.22
N THR A 520 16.63 28.20 3.48
CA THR A 520 18.04 28.45 3.85
C THR A 520 18.72 27.11 4.12
N GLN A 521 19.84 26.85 3.45
CA GLN A 521 20.70 25.72 3.79
C GLN A 521 21.64 26.10 4.93
N VAL A 522 21.80 25.21 5.92
CA VAL A 522 22.67 25.37 7.08
C VAL A 522 23.42 24.06 7.30
N GLY A 523 24.70 24.13 7.69
CA GLY A 523 25.62 22.99 7.68
C GLY A 523 26.50 22.97 6.41
N LYS A 524 27.09 21.82 6.08
CA LYS A 524 27.75 21.62 4.78
C LYS A 524 26.71 21.60 3.64
N PRO A 525 27.07 21.97 2.40
CA PRO A 525 26.16 21.92 1.26
C PRO A 525 25.72 20.48 0.91
N VAL A 526 24.44 20.17 1.16
CA VAL A 526 23.76 18.98 0.63
C VAL A 526 23.30 19.28 -0.80
N GLU A 527 23.53 18.36 -1.75
CA GLU A 527 23.13 18.62 -3.15
C GLU A 527 21.60 18.76 -3.29
N PRO A 528 21.10 19.64 -4.19
CA PRO A 528 19.66 19.80 -4.41
C PRO A 528 18.95 18.48 -4.77
N ALA A 529 19.57 17.63 -5.59
CA ALA A 529 18.95 16.38 -6.05
C ALA A 529 18.68 15.38 -4.91
N LEU A 530 19.49 15.39 -3.85
CA LEU A 530 19.27 14.58 -2.64
C LEU A 530 18.14 15.17 -1.79
N VAL A 531 18.06 16.50 -1.63
CA VAL A 531 16.94 17.17 -0.93
C VAL A 531 15.61 16.93 -1.67
N TYR A 532 15.58 17.06 -2.99
CA TYR A 532 14.41 16.72 -3.82
C TYR A 532 14.08 15.22 -3.75
N GLY A 533 15.08 14.35 -3.84
CA GLY A 533 14.90 12.90 -3.83
C GLY A 533 14.36 12.34 -2.52
N LEU A 534 14.77 12.93 -1.40
CA LEU A 534 14.25 12.62 -0.07
C LEU A 534 12.85 13.22 0.15
N SER A 535 12.64 14.50 -0.18
CA SER A 535 11.32 15.17 -0.03
C SER A 535 10.22 14.46 -0.84
N ARG A 536 10.55 13.94 -2.03
CA ARG A 536 9.65 13.12 -2.85
C ARG A 536 9.22 11.83 -2.14
N GLN A 537 10.13 11.18 -1.42
CA GLN A 537 9.90 9.91 -0.74
C GLN A 537 9.13 10.10 0.57
N GLU A 538 9.46 11.14 1.35
CA GLU A 538 8.83 11.47 2.63
C GLU A 538 7.36 11.92 2.47
N SER A 539 7.09 12.87 1.56
CA SER A 539 5.80 13.58 1.51
C SER A 539 5.13 13.67 0.14
N GLU A 540 5.79 13.23 -0.93
CA GLU A 540 5.41 13.55 -2.33
C GLU A 540 5.30 15.08 -2.57
N PHE A 541 6.06 15.88 -1.82
CA PHE A 541 5.97 17.35 -1.75
C PHE A 541 4.65 17.90 -1.18
N ASN A 542 3.90 17.13 -0.40
CA ASN A 542 2.77 17.66 0.37
C ASN A 542 3.26 18.43 1.61
N PRO A 543 3.12 19.78 1.67
CA PRO A 543 3.56 20.55 2.83
C PRO A 543 2.73 20.29 4.09
N ARG A 544 1.48 19.84 3.96
CA ARG A 544 0.57 19.51 5.07
C ARG A 544 0.65 18.06 5.52
N ALA A 545 1.54 17.24 4.95
CA ALA A 545 1.63 15.82 5.28
C ALA A 545 1.89 15.59 6.79
N ILE A 546 1.09 14.72 7.41
CA ILE A 546 1.31 14.23 8.78
C ILE A 546 1.28 12.70 8.75
N SER A 547 2.36 12.03 9.16
CA SER A 547 2.36 10.56 9.26
C SER A 547 1.59 10.08 10.49
N HIS A 548 1.29 8.78 10.56
CA HIS A 548 0.69 8.19 11.77
C HIS A 548 1.59 8.37 13.03
N ALA A 549 2.90 8.55 12.84
CA ALA A 549 3.88 8.87 13.88
C ALA A 549 3.78 10.32 14.39
N GLY A 550 3.13 11.19 13.62
CA GLY A 550 3.10 12.63 13.83
C GLY A 550 4.30 13.38 13.25
N ALA A 551 5.08 12.75 12.36
CA ALA A 551 6.08 13.40 11.51
C ALA A 551 5.41 14.37 10.53
N ARG A 552 6.10 15.45 10.11
CA ARG A 552 5.42 16.64 9.53
C ARG A 552 6.13 17.29 8.34
N GLY A 553 5.31 17.69 7.36
CA GLY A 553 5.63 18.51 6.20
C GLY A 553 6.52 17.85 5.14
N LEU A 554 7.10 18.69 4.28
CA LEU A 554 7.84 18.29 3.07
C LEU A 554 8.90 17.21 3.31
N MET A 555 9.66 17.33 4.40
CA MET A 555 10.73 16.39 4.77
C MET A 555 10.39 15.57 6.03
N GLN A 556 9.08 15.45 6.35
CA GLN A 556 8.51 14.64 7.45
C GLN A 556 9.35 14.63 8.74
N LEU A 557 9.60 15.82 9.28
CA LEU A 557 10.36 15.92 10.52
C LEU A 557 9.52 15.49 11.72
N MET A 558 10.07 14.58 12.53
CA MET A 558 9.52 14.26 13.84
C MET A 558 9.62 15.49 14.78
N PRO A 559 8.59 15.83 15.56
CA PRO A 559 8.58 17.02 16.42
C PRO A 559 9.71 17.11 17.47
N ARG A 560 10.33 15.97 17.82
CA ARG A 560 11.54 15.93 18.67
C ARG A 560 12.78 16.37 17.90
N THR A 561 13.00 15.77 16.73
CA THR A 561 14.10 16.08 15.80
C THR A 561 14.06 17.55 15.37
N ALA A 562 12.90 18.02 14.89
CA ALA A 562 12.70 19.41 14.50
C ALA A 562 13.01 20.41 15.64
N ARG A 563 12.76 20.06 16.90
CA ARG A 563 13.08 20.91 18.06
C ARG A 563 14.59 20.92 18.36
N ALA A 564 15.28 19.80 18.20
CA ALA A 564 16.73 19.71 18.39
C ALA A 564 17.45 20.53 17.31
N VAL A 565 17.15 20.28 16.04
CA VAL A 565 17.76 20.97 14.89
C VAL A 565 17.45 22.47 14.93
N ALA A 566 16.21 22.87 15.24
CA ALA A 566 15.86 24.29 15.38
C ALA A 566 16.70 25.01 16.45
N ARG A 567 16.97 24.36 17.59
CA ARG A 567 17.87 24.90 18.63
C ARG A 567 19.30 25.02 18.12
N GLN A 568 19.80 23.99 17.43
CA GLN A 568 21.16 23.90 16.92
C GLN A 568 21.46 24.98 15.88
N ILE A 569 20.53 25.24 14.95
CA ILE A 569 20.67 26.32 13.95
C ILE A 569 20.14 27.68 14.43
N GLY A 570 19.80 27.83 15.72
CA GLY A 570 19.42 29.10 16.33
C GLY A 570 18.03 29.65 15.98
N VAL A 571 17.12 28.86 15.41
CA VAL A 571 15.78 29.32 14.99
C VAL A 571 14.66 28.98 16.00
N PRO A 572 13.65 29.84 16.20
CA PRO A 572 12.58 29.57 17.17
C PRO A 572 11.67 28.38 16.76
N TYR A 573 11.72 27.29 17.53
CA TYR A 573 10.88 26.12 17.30
C TYR A 573 9.38 26.41 17.47
N ARG A 574 8.58 26.19 16.41
CA ARG A 574 7.11 26.14 16.46
C ARG A 574 6.58 24.90 15.73
N ARG A 575 5.73 24.09 16.39
CA ARG A 575 5.21 22.82 15.83
C ARG A 575 4.29 23.03 14.62
N ALA A 576 3.51 24.11 14.61
CA ALA A 576 2.54 24.42 13.56
C ALA A 576 3.24 24.73 12.22
N ARG A 577 4.27 25.59 12.25
CA ARG A 577 5.17 25.88 11.12
C ARG A 577 5.79 24.65 10.44
N LEU A 578 5.79 23.46 11.05
CA LEU A 578 6.22 22.24 10.35
C LEU A 578 5.25 21.79 9.24
N ILE A 579 4.03 22.32 9.19
CA ILE A 579 3.04 22.11 8.12
C ILE A 579 2.54 23.42 7.49
N ASP A 580 2.52 24.52 8.25
CA ASP A 580 2.03 25.82 7.78
C ASP A 580 3.11 26.63 7.01
N ASP A 581 4.39 26.26 7.15
CA ASP A 581 5.54 27.00 6.61
C ASP A 581 6.50 26.03 5.91
N PRO A 582 6.33 25.82 4.60
CA PRO A 582 7.11 24.84 3.84
C PRO A 582 8.60 25.18 3.79
N SER A 583 8.96 26.47 3.76
CA SER A 583 10.35 26.96 3.78
C SER A 583 11.04 26.66 5.11
N TYR A 584 10.35 26.83 6.23
CA TYR A 584 10.85 26.46 7.56
C TYR A 584 11.00 24.94 7.71
N ASN A 585 10.06 24.14 7.16
CA ASN A 585 10.19 22.68 7.14
C ASN A 585 11.44 22.24 6.34
N ALA A 586 11.62 22.76 5.13
CA ALA A 586 12.77 22.45 4.27
C ALA A 586 14.11 22.95 4.85
N THR A 587 14.12 24.13 5.50
CA THR A 587 15.30 24.65 6.22
C THR A 587 15.75 23.68 7.32
N LEU A 588 14.83 23.23 8.18
CA LEU A 588 15.15 22.26 9.22
C LEU A 588 15.50 20.87 8.66
N GLY A 589 14.84 20.44 7.60
CA GLY A 589 15.08 19.14 6.98
C GLY A 589 16.44 19.07 6.28
N SER A 590 16.81 20.11 5.54
CA SER A 590 18.15 20.20 4.93
C SER A 590 19.25 20.38 5.96
N ALA A 591 19.01 21.05 7.08
CA ALA A 591 19.98 21.13 8.18
C ALA A 591 20.19 19.74 8.82
N HIS A 592 19.12 19.03 9.18
CA HIS A 592 19.22 17.67 9.72
C HIS A 592 19.92 16.70 8.76
N LEU A 593 19.63 16.83 7.46
CA LEU A 593 20.25 16.03 6.40
C LEU A 593 21.73 16.38 6.19
N SER A 594 22.14 17.62 6.44
CA SER A 594 23.56 17.99 6.50
C SER A 594 24.25 17.38 7.71
N ASP A 595 23.63 17.46 8.89
CA ASP A 595 24.21 16.91 10.12
C ASP A 595 24.49 15.41 9.96
N LEU A 596 23.50 14.66 9.45
CA LEU A 596 23.64 13.23 9.20
C LEU A 596 24.66 12.91 8.08
N LEU A 597 24.81 13.80 7.08
CA LEU A 597 25.81 13.62 6.03
C LEU A 597 27.24 13.79 6.58
N ASP A 598 27.40 14.65 7.58
CA ASP A 598 28.68 14.88 8.27
C ASP A 598 28.99 13.77 9.28
N ASP A 599 27.99 13.33 10.07
CA ASP A 599 28.11 12.20 11.01
C ASP A 599 28.62 10.91 10.32
N PHE A 600 28.28 10.70 9.04
CA PHE A 600 28.66 9.51 8.26
C PHE A 600 29.76 9.76 7.21
N ALA A 601 30.51 10.87 7.30
CA ALA A 601 31.61 11.22 6.38
C ALA A 601 31.22 11.11 4.89
N GLY A 602 30.12 11.76 4.55
CA GLY A 602 29.63 11.86 3.17
C GLY A 602 28.85 10.66 2.64
N SER A 603 28.71 9.55 3.38
CA SER A 603 28.06 8.33 2.86
C SER A 603 26.54 8.46 2.75
N TYR A 604 26.03 8.46 1.52
CA TYR A 604 24.60 8.66 1.26
C TYR A 604 23.74 7.51 1.79
N ILE A 605 24.12 6.25 1.59
CA ILE A 605 23.28 5.12 2.04
C ILE A 605 23.17 5.05 3.57
N MET A 606 24.22 5.43 4.30
CA MET A 606 24.21 5.55 5.76
C MET A 606 23.37 6.75 6.23
N THR A 607 23.56 7.91 5.60
CA THR A 607 22.81 9.15 5.87
C THR A 607 21.31 8.96 5.68
N ILE A 608 20.92 8.37 4.54
CA ILE A 608 19.53 8.12 4.15
C ILE A 608 18.91 7.06 5.08
N ALA A 609 19.65 5.99 5.41
CA ALA A 609 19.20 5.00 6.39
C ALA A 609 19.00 5.63 7.78
N ALA A 610 19.87 6.54 8.20
CA ALA A 610 19.80 7.24 9.48
C ALA A 610 18.66 8.25 9.56
N TYR A 611 18.32 8.92 8.44
CA TYR A 611 17.17 9.82 8.37
C TYR A 611 15.85 9.07 8.62
N ASN A 612 15.70 7.87 8.05
CA ASN A 612 14.49 7.04 8.21
C ASN A 612 14.47 6.24 9.54
N ALA A 613 15.60 5.62 9.93
CA ALA A 613 15.64 4.66 11.04
C ALA A 613 16.37 5.14 12.31
N GLY A 614 17.07 6.28 12.24
CA GLY A 614 17.89 6.84 13.32
C GLY A 614 19.35 6.37 13.29
N ALA A 615 20.29 7.30 13.44
CA ALA A 615 21.74 7.06 13.35
C ALA A 615 22.24 5.89 14.21
N HIS A 616 21.73 5.73 15.44
CA HIS A 616 22.11 4.63 16.34
C HIS A 616 21.87 3.23 15.74
N ARG A 617 20.80 3.05 14.95
CA ARG A 617 20.55 1.78 14.26
C ARG A 617 21.53 1.55 13.12
N VAL A 618 21.91 2.59 12.39
CA VAL A 618 22.96 2.53 11.36
C VAL A 618 24.31 2.15 11.98
N SER A 619 24.65 2.68 13.17
CA SER A 619 25.84 2.24 13.92
C SER A 619 25.82 0.73 14.25
N GLN A 620 24.68 0.21 14.73
CA GLN A 620 24.50 -1.23 14.99
C GLN A 620 24.57 -2.08 13.70
N TRP A 621 24.21 -1.51 12.54
CA TRP A 621 24.30 -2.18 11.25
C TRP A 621 25.73 -2.17 10.70
N VAL A 622 26.51 -1.11 10.92
CA VAL A 622 27.97 -1.08 10.66
C VAL A 622 28.70 -2.13 11.51
N GLU A 623 28.37 -2.21 12.81
CA GLU A 623 28.95 -3.21 13.71
C GLU A 623 28.67 -4.65 13.28
N ARG A 624 27.49 -4.89 12.69
CA ARG A 624 27.00 -6.23 12.33
C ARG A 624 27.35 -6.67 10.90
N TYR A 625 27.41 -5.72 9.97
CA TYR A 625 27.52 -5.97 8.52
C TYR A 625 28.80 -5.39 7.89
N GLY A 626 29.66 -4.74 8.67
CA GLY A 626 30.79 -3.96 8.16
C GLY A 626 30.40 -2.53 7.82
N ASP A 627 31.40 -1.66 7.75
CA ASP A 627 31.25 -0.27 7.32
C ASP A 627 31.17 -0.23 5.78
N PRO A 628 30.07 0.22 5.17
CA PRO A 628 29.91 0.20 3.70
C PRO A 628 30.75 1.28 2.98
N ARG A 629 31.58 2.01 3.73
CA ARG A 629 32.63 2.90 3.22
C ARG A 629 33.96 2.14 3.01
N ASP A 630 34.08 0.92 3.54
CA ASP A 630 35.21 0.02 3.28
C ASP A 630 35.03 -0.70 1.93
N PRO A 631 36.00 -0.66 1.01
CA PRO A 631 35.95 -1.39 -0.25
C PRO A 631 35.80 -2.92 -0.13
N ALA A 632 36.00 -3.50 1.06
CA ALA A 632 35.74 -4.91 1.34
C ALA A 632 34.25 -5.26 1.56
N VAL A 633 33.34 -4.27 1.61
CA VAL A 633 31.90 -4.46 1.83
C VAL A 633 31.12 -4.05 0.56
N ASP A 634 30.39 -4.98 -0.09
CA ASP A 634 29.48 -4.62 -1.20
C ASP A 634 28.33 -3.74 -0.63
N PRO A 635 28.21 -2.46 -1.03
CA PRO A 635 27.19 -1.56 -0.48
C PRO A 635 25.77 -1.98 -0.87
N ILE A 636 25.59 -2.77 -1.93
CA ILE A 636 24.31 -3.38 -2.30
C ILE A 636 23.94 -4.44 -1.25
N ASP A 637 24.87 -5.32 -0.88
CA ASP A 637 24.62 -6.34 0.14
C ASP A 637 24.47 -5.73 1.54
N TRP A 638 25.16 -4.62 1.86
CA TRP A 638 24.91 -3.88 3.09
C TRP A 638 23.48 -3.33 3.15
N MET A 639 23.00 -2.73 2.06
CA MET A 639 21.60 -2.29 1.96
C MET A 639 20.62 -3.46 2.06
N GLU A 640 20.88 -4.57 1.34
CA GLU A 640 20.03 -5.76 1.42
C GLU A 640 20.05 -6.43 2.80
N ASN A 641 21.12 -6.25 3.59
CA ASN A 641 21.22 -6.71 4.98
C ASN A 641 20.37 -5.91 5.98
N ILE A 642 20.12 -4.61 5.75
CA ILE A 642 19.27 -3.75 6.60
C ILE A 642 18.00 -4.53 7.00
N PRO A 643 17.74 -4.82 8.30
CA PRO A 643 16.66 -5.72 8.69
C PRO A 643 15.28 -5.22 8.28
N PHE A 644 15.00 -3.94 8.51
CA PHE A 644 13.71 -3.32 8.23
C PHE A 644 13.49 -3.22 6.71
N THR A 645 12.41 -3.85 6.26
CA THR A 645 12.03 -3.86 4.85
C THR A 645 11.68 -2.45 4.35
N GLU A 646 11.08 -1.62 5.20
CA GLU A 646 10.79 -0.22 4.89
C GLU A 646 12.07 0.58 4.69
N THR A 647 13.01 0.59 5.64
CA THR A 647 14.27 1.33 5.52
C THR A 647 15.10 0.87 4.33
N ARG A 648 15.20 -0.43 4.07
CA ARG A 648 15.87 -0.98 2.87
C ARG A 648 15.29 -0.41 1.58
N ASN A 649 13.97 -0.47 1.43
CA ASN A 649 13.27 0.06 0.26
C ASN A 649 13.39 1.59 0.18
N TYR A 650 13.35 2.30 1.31
CA TYR A 650 13.51 3.75 1.40
C TYR A 650 14.90 4.19 0.91
N VAL A 651 15.99 3.52 1.32
CA VAL A 651 17.35 3.86 0.87
C VAL A 651 17.47 3.72 -0.66
N GLN A 652 17.02 2.58 -1.20
CA GLN A 652 17.01 2.35 -2.65
C GLN A 652 16.17 3.39 -3.40
N ARG A 653 15.03 3.82 -2.82
CA ARG A 653 14.14 4.86 -3.40
C ARG A 653 14.73 6.26 -3.35
N VAL A 654 15.40 6.67 -2.28
CA VAL A 654 16.03 8.00 -2.27
C VAL A 654 17.21 8.02 -3.25
N ILE A 655 18.04 6.96 -3.30
CA ILE A 655 19.14 6.86 -4.27
C ILE A 655 18.63 6.87 -5.72
N GLU A 656 17.59 6.10 -6.07
CA GLU A 656 17.04 6.11 -7.44
C GLU A 656 16.43 7.48 -7.80
N ASN A 657 15.84 8.17 -6.81
CA ASN A 657 15.32 9.53 -6.97
C ASN A 657 16.44 10.55 -7.21
N VAL A 658 17.60 10.45 -6.52
CA VAL A 658 18.72 11.40 -6.68
C VAL A 658 19.19 11.46 -8.13
N GLN A 659 19.41 10.30 -8.77
CA GLN A 659 19.87 10.25 -10.16
C GLN A 659 18.86 10.92 -11.10
N VAL A 660 17.57 10.59 -10.93
CA VAL A 660 16.50 11.20 -11.73
C VAL A 660 16.43 12.70 -11.50
N TYR A 661 16.57 13.19 -10.26
CA TYR A 661 16.59 14.63 -10.01
C TYR A 661 17.81 15.35 -10.56
N ARG A 662 18.99 14.73 -10.59
CA ARG A 662 20.16 15.30 -11.29
C ARG A 662 19.89 15.51 -12.79
N ALA A 663 19.16 14.60 -13.44
CA ALA A 663 18.70 14.76 -14.83
C ALA A 663 17.62 15.85 -14.96
N ARG A 664 16.55 15.77 -14.14
CA ARG A 664 15.41 16.71 -14.18
C ARG A 664 15.82 18.16 -13.90
N LEU A 665 16.70 18.40 -12.93
CA LEU A 665 17.17 19.74 -12.55
C LEU A 665 18.15 20.34 -13.59
N GLN A 666 18.77 19.52 -14.44
CA GLN A 666 19.61 19.98 -15.56
C GLN A 666 18.87 20.05 -16.90
N GLY A 667 17.63 19.53 -16.98
CA GLY A 667 16.82 19.52 -18.20
C GLY A 667 17.34 18.60 -19.31
N ARG A 668 18.24 17.66 -19.01
CA ARG A 668 18.96 16.82 -19.99
C ARG A 668 19.35 15.47 -19.42
N ALA A 669 19.83 14.57 -20.29
CA ALA A 669 20.55 13.38 -19.85
C ALA A 669 21.86 13.77 -19.14
N VAL A 670 22.23 13.00 -18.12
CA VAL A 670 23.39 13.24 -17.23
C VAL A 670 24.12 11.94 -16.94
N ASP A 671 25.38 12.03 -16.54
CA ASP A 671 26.15 10.88 -16.06
C ASP A 671 25.44 10.27 -14.84
N LEU A 672 25.17 8.98 -14.91
CA LEU A 672 24.59 8.18 -13.84
C LEU A 672 25.69 7.84 -12.84
N LYS A 673 25.57 8.32 -11.60
CA LYS A 673 26.64 8.15 -10.57
C LYS A 673 26.24 7.20 -9.44
N ILE A 674 25.31 6.28 -9.72
CA ILE A 674 24.69 5.43 -8.70
C ILE A 674 25.72 4.58 -7.95
N GLU A 675 26.74 4.03 -8.62
CA GLU A 675 27.79 3.23 -7.97
C GLU A 675 28.70 4.11 -7.09
N GLN A 676 29.04 5.32 -7.53
CA GLN A 676 29.84 6.27 -6.74
C GLN A 676 29.06 6.84 -5.54
N ASP A 677 27.73 6.93 -5.61
CA ASP A 677 26.89 7.42 -4.51
C ASP A 677 26.63 6.36 -3.42
N ILE A 678 26.54 5.07 -3.80
CA ILE A 678 26.36 3.99 -2.82
C ILE A 678 27.68 3.62 -2.12
N ALA A 679 28.82 3.74 -2.81
CA ALA A 679 30.17 3.58 -2.26
C ALA A 679 30.76 4.91 -1.73
N ARG A 680 29.92 5.92 -1.46
CA ARG A 680 30.37 7.29 -1.18
C ARG A 680 31.04 7.42 0.18
N TYR A 681 32.20 8.07 0.20
CA TYR A 681 32.97 8.43 1.39
C TYR A 681 33.79 9.70 1.08
N ASP A 682 33.80 10.69 1.98
CA ASP A 682 34.51 11.98 1.77
C ASP A 682 35.85 12.10 2.52
N GLY A 683 36.20 11.10 3.34
CA GLY A 683 37.43 11.09 4.13
C GLY A 683 37.39 11.86 5.45
N SER A 684 36.27 12.48 5.84
CA SER A 684 36.24 13.39 7.01
C SER A 684 36.30 12.71 8.38
N ALA A 685 36.05 11.41 8.45
CA ALA A 685 36.17 10.59 9.66
C ALA A 685 36.55 9.15 9.28
N PRO A 686 37.37 8.44 10.06
CA PRO A 686 37.86 7.12 9.67
C PRO A 686 36.73 6.10 9.41
N ILE A 687 37.01 5.17 8.51
CA ILE A 687 36.25 3.93 8.34
C ILE A 687 36.36 3.14 9.65
N ILE A 688 35.24 2.69 10.17
CA ILE A 688 35.20 1.90 11.40
C ILE A 688 35.57 0.47 11.00
N GLN A 689 36.83 0.09 11.22
CA GLN A 689 37.29 -1.30 11.03
C GLN A 689 36.73 -2.21 12.14
N THR A 690 35.43 -2.47 12.07
CA THR A 690 34.81 -3.61 12.72
C THR A 690 35.38 -4.87 12.08
N THR A 691 36.01 -5.73 12.89
CA THR A 691 36.17 -7.13 12.50
C THR A 691 34.76 -7.71 12.37
N ALA A 692 34.24 -7.75 11.15
CA ALA A 692 32.95 -8.36 10.88
C ALA A 692 32.95 -9.76 11.51
N LYS A 693 31.91 -10.09 12.31
CA LYS A 693 31.65 -11.48 12.68
C LYS A 693 31.73 -12.32 11.40
N PRO A 694 32.36 -13.50 11.41
CA PRO A 694 32.84 -14.17 10.19
C PRO A 694 31.71 -14.53 9.22
N GLN A 695 31.31 -13.52 8.44
CA GLN A 695 30.64 -13.68 7.18
C GLN A 695 31.62 -14.41 6.27
N THR A 696 31.13 -15.42 5.56
CA THR A 696 31.86 -15.91 4.38
C THR A 696 32.15 -14.69 3.53
N GLN A 697 33.42 -14.41 3.23
CA GLN A 697 33.79 -13.17 2.53
C GLN A 697 32.95 -13.06 1.25
N LEU A 698 32.11 -12.03 1.20
CA LEU A 698 31.31 -11.68 0.03
C LEU A 698 32.31 -11.34 -1.08
N THR A 699 32.68 -12.33 -1.90
CA THR A 699 33.74 -12.18 -2.91
C THR A 699 33.33 -11.08 -3.87
N PRO A 700 33.98 -9.90 -3.88
CA PRO A 700 33.52 -8.78 -4.66
C PRO A 700 33.56 -9.15 -6.15
N PHE A 701 32.41 -9.13 -6.82
CA PHE A 701 32.35 -9.57 -8.21
C PHE A 701 33.05 -8.56 -9.12
N ALA A 702 34.29 -8.85 -9.46
CA ALA A 702 35.09 -8.09 -10.40
C ALA A 702 34.60 -8.33 -11.82
N MET A 703 34.12 -7.27 -12.48
CA MET A 703 33.85 -7.29 -13.92
C MET A 703 35.13 -7.65 -14.68
N PRO A 704 35.09 -8.47 -15.74
CA PRO A 704 36.24 -8.66 -16.62
C PRO A 704 36.63 -7.32 -17.24
N SER A 705 37.90 -6.91 -17.09
CA SER A 705 38.40 -5.56 -17.41
C SER A 705 38.47 -5.22 -18.92
N THR A 706 37.82 -6.01 -19.78
CA THR A 706 37.89 -5.89 -21.24
C THR A 706 36.49 -5.82 -21.83
N ALA A 707 36.18 -4.70 -22.51
CA ALA A 707 34.96 -4.60 -23.28
C ALA A 707 34.93 -5.66 -24.41
N PRO A 708 33.79 -6.33 -24.67
CA PRO A 708 33.68 -7.27 -25.77
C PRO A 708 33.79 -6.55 -27.13
N PRO A 709 34.33 -7.20 -28.17
CA PRO A 709 34.44 -6.59 -29.49
C PRO A 709 33.05 -6.33 -30.10
N PRO A 710 32.90 -5.31 -30.98
CA PRO A 710 31.62 -5.00 -31.59
C PRO A 710 31.16 -6.13 -32.52
N ILE A 711 30.05 -6.78 -32.15
CA ILE A 711 29.44 -7.84 -32.96
C ILE A 711 28.77 -7.20 -34.18
N ALA A 712 29.16 -7.63 -35.38
CA ALA A 712 28.55 -7.18 -36.63
C ALA A 712 27.09 -7.66 -36.73
N VAL A 713 26.18 -6.75 -37.05
CA VAL A 713 24.75 -7.06 -37.20
C VAL A 713 24.51 -7.81 -38.52
N PRO A 714 23.95 -9.04 -38.50
CA PRO A 714 23.55 -9.72 -39.72
C PRO A 714 22.31 -9.04 -40.31
N VAL A 715 22.39 -8.64 -41.59
CA VAL A 715 21.24 -8.09 -42.35
C VAL A 715 20.22 -9.19 -42.65
N SER A 716 18.94 -8.89 -42.39
CA SER A 716 17.82 -9.82 -42.61
C SER A 716 17.63 -10.15 -44.10
N PRO A 717 17.53 -11.44 -44.49
CA PRO A 717 17.09 -11.82 -45.83
C PRO A 717 15.57 -11.67 -45.97
N THR A 718 15.14 -11.28 -47.18
CA THR A 718 13.74 -11.03 -47.55
C THR A 718 12.87 -12.29 -47.50
N VAL A 719 11.62 -12.17 -47.03
CA VAL A 719 10.61 -13.24 -47.14
C VAL A 719 10.13 -13.38 -48.58
N ALA A 720 10.30 -14.56 -49.17
CA ALA A 720 9.66 -15.00 -50.41
C ALA A 720 8.66 -16.13 -50.10
N ALA A 721 7.69 -16.36 -50.98
CA ALA A 721 6.46 -17.09 -50.64
C ALA A 721 6.28 -18.43 -51.38
N LEU A 722 5.61 -19.38 -50.69
CA LEU A 722 4.94 -20.59 -51.23
C LEU A 722 5.89 -21.69 -51.79
N PRO A 723 5.43 -22.95 -52.02
CA PRO A 723 4.04 -23.45 -52.05
C PRO A 723 3.74 -24.68 -51.18
N SER A 724 2.50 -25.18 -51.29
CA SER A 724 1.94 -26.33 -50.56
C SER A 724 2.07 -27.66 -51.33
N THR A 725 2.42 -28.74 -50.63
CA THR A 725 2.00 -30.13 -50.96
C THR A 725 2.14 -31.05 -49.73
N ARG A 726 1.64 -32.30 -49.80
CA ARG A 726 1.36 -33.17 -48.65
C ARG A 726 1.63 -34.65 -48.96
N GLN A 727 2.41 -35.35 -48.13
CA GLN A 727 2.61 -36.82 -48.04
C GLN A 727 3.62 -37.11 -46.89
N ASP A 728 3.62 -38.22 -46.13
CA ASP A 728 2.62 -39.29 -45.92
C ASP A 728 2.96 -40.17 -44.67
N ILE A 729 2.03 -41.03 -44.19
CA ILE A 729 2.28 -42.29 -43.38
C ILE A 729 2.85 -42.17 -41.93
N PRO A 730 2.46 -42.98 -40.89
CA PRO A 730 1.15 -43.56 -40.49
C PRO A 730 0.87 -43.40 -38.95
N ALA A 731 -0.11 -44.14 -38.39
CA ALA A 731 -0.39 -44.21 -36.93
C ALA A 731 -0.30 -45.65 -36.35
N PRO A 732 0.01 -45.84 -35.05
CA PRO A 732 0.06 -47.15 -34.39
C PRO A 732 -1.30 -47.65 -33.86
N ASN A 733 -1.41 -48.96 -33.62
CA ASN A 733 -2.66 -49.72 -33.49
C ASN A 733 -2.85 -50.30 -32.06
N PRO A 734 -4.08 -50.30 -31.45
CA PRO A 734 -4.27 -50.78 -30.08
C PRO A 734 -4.74 -52.26 -29.99
N THR A 735 -3.96 -53.15 -29.34
CA THR A 735 -4.45 -54.31 -28.53
C THR A 735 -3.31 -55.24 -28.03
N ARG A 736 -3.19 -55.46 -26.71
CA ARG A 736 -2.82 -56.77 -26.09
C ARG A 736 -2.90 -56.75 -24.55
N GLN A 737 -3.19 -57.91 -23.96
CA GLN A 737 -3.17 -58.18 -22.50
C GLN A 737 -1.87 -58.91 -22.07
N PRO A 738 -1.47 -58.77 -20.79
CA PRO A 738 -0.72 -59.78 -20.03
C PRO A 738 -1.65 -60.65 -19.12
N PRO A 739 -1.18 -61.78 -18.56
CA PRO A 739 -2.02 -62.84 -17.98
C PRO A 739 -2.24 -62.78 -16.45
N ALA A 740 -3.08 -63.69 -15.94
CA ALA A 740 -3.47 -63.82 -14.53
C ALA A 740 -2.90 -65.09 -13.84
N PRO A 741 -2.95 -65.17 -12.50
CA PRO A 741 -2.98 -66.42 -11.73
C PRO A 741 -4.39 -66.78 -11.21
N GLN A 742 -4.55 -68.01 -10.71
CA GLN A 742 -5.77 -68.61 -10.14
C GLN A 742 -5.95 -68.20 -8.65
N VAL A 743 -6.96 -68.56 -7.83
CA VAL A 743 -7.68 -69.84 -7.63
C VAL A 743 -9.05 -69.65 -6.92
N SER A 744 -10.02 -70.55 -7.17
CA SER A 744 -11.23 -70.90 -6.37
C SER A 744 -12.45 -69.97 -6.26
N ALA A 745 -13.61 -70.63 -6.06
CA ALA A 745 -14.98 -70.16 -5.79
C ALA A 745 -15.78 -71.41 -5.30
N PRO A 746 -17.12 -71.41 -5.12
CA PRO A 746 -18.11 -70.41 -4.66
C PRO A 746 -18.73 -70.95 -3.33
N PRO A 747 -20.06 -70.98 -3.01
CA PRO A 747 -21.27 -70.20 -3.38
C PRO A 747 -21.95 -69.60 -2.09
N ALA A 748 -23.24 -69.28 -1.93
CA ALA A 748 -24.49 -69.28 -2.74
C ALA A 748 -25.52 -68.28 -2.14
N SER A 749 -26.55 -67.85 -2.89
CA SER A 749 -27.96 -68.29 -2.69
C SER A 749 -29.02 -67.36 -3.33
N ALA A 750 -29.99 -67.97 -4.00
CA ALA A 750 -31.39 -67.56 -4.28
C ALA A 750 -31.78 -66.17 -4.85
N ALA A 751 -32.62 -66.23 -5.90
CA ALA A 751 -33.52 -65.19 -6.46
C ALA A 751 -34.95 -65.83 -6.55
N PRO A 752 -35.94 -65.44 -7.42
CA PRO A 752 -36.14 -64.26 -8.29
C PRO A 752 -37.43 -63.49 -7.84
N PRO A 753 -38.63 -63.40 -8.50
CA PRO A 753 -39.03 -63.29 -9.92
C PRO A 753 -40.14 -62.25 -10.29
N VAL A 754 -40.06 -61.71 -11.53
CA VAL A 754 -41.18 -61.48 -12.52
C VAL A 754 -42.31 -60.47 -12.16
N ALA A 755 -42.79 -59.53 -13.01
CA ALA A 755 -42.68 -59.21 -14.47
C ALA A 755 -42.61 -57.65 -14.70
N ALA A 756 -42.87 -56.96 -15.83
CA ALA A 756 -43.25 -57.27 -17.23
C ALA A 756 -42.81 -56.11 -18.22
N PRO A 757 -42.89 -56.28 -19.57
CA PRO A 757 -42.55 -55.26 -20.59
C PRO A 757 -43.75 -54.92 -21.54
N PRO A 758 -43.63 -54.25 -22.74
CA PRO A 758 -42.55 -53.48 -23.42
C PRO A 758 -43.07 -52.06 -23.87
N PRO A 759 -42.73 -51.40 -25.03
CA PRO A 759 -41.50 -51.28 -25.85
C PRO A 759 -40.97 -49.80 -26.01
N VAL A 760 -39.66 -49.51 -26.03
CA VAL A 760 -38.70 -49.37 -27.19
C VAL A 760 -38.94 -48.26 -28.23
N THR A 761 -38.04 -47.26 -28.28
CA THR A 761 -37.34 -46.71 -29.49
C THR A 761 -36.12 -45.84 -29.09
N GLY A 762 -35.15 -45.65 -30.01
CA GLY A 762 -33.97 -44.74 -29.89
C GLY A 762 -33.84 -43.85 -31.15
N PRO A 763 -32.64 -43.39 -31.60
CA PRO A 763 -31.27 -43.71 -31.14
C PRO A 763 -30.24 -42.53 -31.20
N ALA A 764 -28.94 -42.88 -31.14
CA ALA A 764 -27.76 -42.21 -31.72
C ALA A 764 -27.00 -41.10 -30.92
N PRO A 765 -25.68 -40.88 -31.18
CA PRO A 765 -24.75 -40.23 -30.24
C PRO A 765 -24.15 -38.89 -30.74
N VAL A 766 -23.27 -38.28 -29.93
CA VAL A 766 -22.60 -36.99 -30.19
C VAL A 766 -21.08 -37.16 -30.32
N GLU A 767 -20.48 -36.53 -31.34
CA GLU A 767 -19.02 -36.43 -31.54
C GLU A 767 -18.40 -35.24 -30.79
N ALA A 768 -17.08 -35.28 -30.56
CA ALA A 768 -16.32 -34.22 -29.89
C ALA A 768 -15.49 -33.38 -30.89
N PRO A 769 -15.51 -32.03 -30.80
CA PRO A 769 -14.58 -31.17 -31.51
C PRO A 769 -13.61 -30.39 -30.60
N LEU A 770 -12.31 -30.56 -30.88
CA LEU A 770 -11.23 -29.55 -30.95
C LEU A 770 -11.27 -28.28 -30.07
N VAL A 771 -10.19 -28.08 -29.30
CA VAL A 771 -9.90 -26.88 -28.51
C VAL A 771 -9.15 -25.82 -29.33
N THR A 772 -9.76 -24.65 -29.55
CA THR A 772 -9.05 -23.38 -29.82
C THR A 772 -9.85 -22.18 -29.32
N ASN A 773 -9.40 -21.53 -28.23
CA ASN A 773 -9.35 -20.07 -28.07
C ASN A 773 -8.82 -19.71 -26.67
N MET A 774 -7.80 -18.85 -26.62
CA MET A 774 -7.25 -18.28 -25.38
C MET A 774 -7.98 -16.96 -25.07
N PRO A 775 -8.59 -16.79 -23.88
CA PRO A 775 -9.05 -15.47 -23.44
C PRO A 775 -7.84 -14.60 -23.07
N THR A 776 -7.86 -13.32 -23.46
CA THR A 776 -6.90 -12.32 -23.00
C THR A 776 -7.08 -12.06 -21.50
N PRO A 777 -6.02 -12.05 -20.68
CA PRO A 777 -6.15 -11.80 -19.25
C PRO A 777 -6.54 -10.35 -18.97
N VAL A 778 -7.63 -10.16 -18.23
CA VAL A 778 -7.91 -8.88 -17.56
C VAL A 778 -6.84 -8.67 -16.48
N PRO A 779 -6.20 -7.49 -16.39
CA PRO A 779 -5.17 -7.26 -15.39
C PRO A 779 -5.78 -7.12 -13.99
N ASP A 780 -5.59 -8.13 -13.14
CA ASP A 780 -5.76 -8.04 -11.68
C ASP A 780 -4.85 -6.91 -11.15
N VAL A 781 -5.42 -5.73 -10.91
CA VAL A 781 -4.77 -4.67 -10.13
C VAL A 781 -5.01 -4.98 -8.66
N PRO A 782 -3.97 -5.33 -7.87
CA PRO A 782 -4.17 -5.72 -6.47
C PRO A 782 -4.64 -4.53 -5.64
N ALA A 783 -5.92 -4.54 -5.25
CA ALA A 783 -6.60 -3.48 -4.50
C ALA A 783 -6.19 -3.41 -3.00
N ASP A 784 -4.91 -3.64 -2.69
CA ASP A 784 -4.33 -3.37 -1.38
C ASP A 784 -2.84 -3.00 -1.46
N VAL A 785 -2.47 -2.16 -2.45
CA VAL A 785 -1.14 -1.51 -2.42
C VAL A 785 -1.16 -0.41 -1.36
N THR A 786 -0.99 -0.84 -0.10
CA THR A 786 -0.48 0.01 0.98
C THR A 786 0.95 0.40 0.67
N LEU A 787 1.11 1.34 -0.29
CA LEU A 787 2.27 2.19 -0.40
C LEU A 787 2.44 2.87 0.96
N THR A 788 3.39 2.41 1.77
CA THR A 788 3.80 3.16 2.95
C THR A 788 4.22 4.54 2.45
N ASN A 789 3.47 5.57 2.88
CA ASN A 789 3.91 6.94 2.69
C ASN A 789 5.22 7.02 3.49
N GLY A 790 6.34 7.26 2.80
CA GLY A 790 7.69 6.94 3.28
C GLY A 790 8.23 7.89 4.34
N ALA A 791 7.34 8.32 5.24
CA ALA A 791 7.58 9.25 6.33
C ALA A 791 8.44 8.62 7.43
N MET A 792 9.13 9.47 8.21
CA MET A 792 9.60 9.06 9.54
C MET A 792 8.47 8.41 10.35
N MET A 793 8.72 7.17 10.76
CA MET A 793 7.89 6.37 11.65
C MET A 793 8.24 6.67 13.12
N PRO A 794 7.44 6.21 14.11
CA PRO A 794 7.92 6.19 15.49
C PRO A 794 9.03 5.13 15.59
N VAL A 795 9.86 5.21 16.62
CA VAL A 795 10.67 4.05 17.04
C VAL A 795 9.71 3.06 17.72
N VAL A 796 8.97 2.34 16.88
CA VAL A 796 8.29 1.09 17.23
C VAL A 796 9.33 -0.01 17.01
N GLU A 797 9.51 -0.88 18.00
CA GLU A 797 10.26 -2.11 17.81
C GLU A 797 9.36 -3.13 17.09
N GLU A 798 9.91 -3.98 16.22
CA GLU A 798 9.13 -5.11 15.66
C GLU A 798 8.68 -6.12 16.76
N ASP A 799 9.14 -5.90 18.00
CA ASP A 799 8.73 -6.60 19.21
C ASP A 799 7.73 -5.86 20.11
N ASP A 800 7.25 -4.66 19.74
CA ASP A 800 6.19 -3.95 20.46
C ASP A 800 4.93 -4.85 20.63
N PRO A 801 4.48 -5.14 21.87
CA PRO A 801 3.33 -6.00 22.13
C PRO A 801 1.98 -5.34 21.82
N THR A 802 1.94 -4.04 21.53
CA THR A 802 0.73 -3.26 21.21
C THR A 802 0.51 -3.05 19.72
N TYR A 803 1.54 -3.25 18.88
CA TYR A 803 1.43 -3.05 17.44
C TYR A 803 0.44 -4.02 16.79
N ARG A 804 -0.56 -3.47 16.10
CA ARG A 804 -1.49 -4.21 15.24
C ARG A 804 -1.19 -3.88 13.78
N PRO A 805 -0.78 -4.85 12.93
CA PRO A 805 -0.70 -4.64 11.50
C PRO A 805 -2.10 -4.37 10.91
N PRO A 806 -2.20 -3.71 9.74
CA PRO A 806 -3.47 -3.55 9.04
C PRO A 806 -4.12 -4.91 8.72
N VAL A 807 -5.46 -4.94 8.69
CA VAL A 807 -6.23 -6.16 8.45
C VAL A 807 -6.29 -6.45 6.94
N VAL A 808 -5.20 -7.02 6.41
CA VAL A 808 -5.19 -7.59 5.06
C VAL A 808 -6.10 -8.81 5.03
N MET A 809 -7.09 -8.78 4.14
CA MET A 809 -7.97 -9.92 3.84
C MET A 809 -7.31 -10.84 2.80
N ALA A 810 -7.63 -12.13 2.84
CA ALA A 810 -7.13 -13.09 1.85
C ALA A 810 -7.81 -12.86 0.48
N PRO A 811 -7.09 -13.04 -0.64
CA PRO A 811 -7.71 -13.08 -1.96
C PRO A 811 -8.61 -14.32 -2.10
N PRO A 812 -9.64 -14.28 -2.96
CA PRO A 812 -10.48 -15.44 -3.25
C PRO A 812 -9.67 -16.56 -3.95
N PRO A 813 -10.09 -17.83 -3.81
CA PRO A 813 -9.52 -18.93 -4.59
C PRO A 813 -9.83 -18.76 -6.08
N ALA A 814 -8.94 -19.27 -6.94
CA ALA A 814 -9.17 -19.25 -8.39
C ALA A 814 -10.32 -20.20 -8.76
N LEU A 815 -11.28 -19.70 -9.55
CA LEU A 815 -12.43 -20.46 -10.02
C LEU A 815 -12.24 -20.95 -11.46
N ALA A 816 -12.79 -22.13 -11.76
CA ALA A 816 -12.92 -22.64 -13.12
C ALA A 816 -14.08 -21.92 -13.85
N PRO A 817 -14.01 -21.75 -15.19
CA PRO A 817 -15.01 -21.01 -15.94
C PRO A 817 -16.35 -21.78 -16.04
N VAL A 818 -17.46 -21.06 -15.85
CA VAL A 818 -18.84 -21.55 -16.07
C VAL A 818 -19.45 -20.79 -17.25
N THR A 819 -20.17 -21.49 -18.12
CA THR A 819 -20.74 -20.96 -19.37
C THR A 819 -22.00 -20.11 -19.15
N ALA A 820 -22.07 -18.95 -19.81
CA ALA A 820 -23.25 -18.11 -19.86
C ALA A 820 -24.22 -18.51 -21.00
N PRO A 821 -25.55 -18.27 -20.86
CA PRO A 821 -26.54 -18.61 -21.89
C PRO A 821 -26.61 -17.57 -23.02
N THR A 822 -27.03 -18.01 -24.21
CA THR A 822 -27.26 -17.15 -25.38
C THR A 822 -28.61 -16.44 -25.32
N LEU A 823 -28.65 -15.18 -25.78
CA LEU A 823 -29.88 -14.44 -26.08
C LEU A 823 -29.94 -14.13 -27.58
N SER A 824 -31.09 -14.39 -28.19
CA SER A 824 -31.36 -14.08 -29.60
C SER A 824 -31.60 -12.58 -29.81
N ALA A 825 -31.02 -12.01 -30.86
CA ALA A 825 -31.27 -10.63 -31.29
C ALA A 825 -31.66 -10.60 -32.79
N THR A 826 -32.67 -9.80 -33.11
CA THR A 826 -33.31 -9.76 -34.44
C THR A 826 -32.68 -8.68 -35.33
N THR A 827 -32.49 -8.97 -36.62
CA THR A 827 -32.09 -8.00 -37.66
C THR A 827 -33.13 -6.88 -37.83
N PRO A 828 -32.70 -5.66 -38.25
CA PRO A 828 -32.83 -5.34 -39.68
C PRO A 828 -31.75 -4.42 -40.30
N SER A 829 -31.53 -4.64 -41.60
CA SER A 829 -31.23 -3.68 -42.68
C SER A 829 -30.11 -2.61 -42.60
N ALA A 830 -29.24 -2.62 -43.62
CA ALA A 830 -28.33 -1.53 -43.98
C ALA A 830 -28.99 -0.47 -44.90
N PRO A 831 -28.28 0.61 -45.27
CA PRO A 831 -27.96 0.74 -46.69
C PRO A 831 -26.54 1.26 -47.04
N THR A 832 -25.94 0.56 -48.03
CA THR A 832 -25.20 1.05 -49.22
C THR A 832 -24.06 2.10 -49.14
N LEU A 833 -22.97 1.78 -49.86
CA LEU A 833 -21.73 2.56 -50.05
C LEU A 833 -21.81 3.63 -51.16
N ILE A 834 -21.00 4.69 -51.04
CA ILE A 834 -20.45 5.48 -52.17
C ILE A 834 -18.97 5.84 -51.84
N PRO A 835 -17.99 5.67 -52.77
CA PRO A 835 -16.56 5.96 -52.53
C PRO A 835 -16.12 7.28 -53.25
N PRO A 836 -14.83 7.58 -53.55
CA PRO A 836 -14.16 8.69 -52.86
C PRO A 836 -13.69 9.85 -53.78
N ALA A 837 -13.27 10.96 -53.17
CA ALA A 837 -12.55 12.08 -53.81
C ALA A 837 -11.27 12.42 -53.03
N ALA A 838 -10.31 13.12 -53.66
CA ALA A 838 -8.92 13.13 -53.24
C ALA A 838 -8.31 14.53 -52.98
N SER A 839 -7.15 14.51 -52.31
CA SER A 839 -6.06 15.51 -52.37
C SER A 839 -6.29 16.93 -51.83
N ALA A 840 -5.73 17.22 -50.65
CA ALA A 840 -4.91 18.42 -50.41
C ALA A 840 -4.07 18.29 -49.12
N THR A 841 -2.75 18.49 -49.19
CA THR A 841 -1.89 18.72 -48.03
C THR A 841 -1.69 20.22 -47.79
N PRO A 842 -1.64 20.64 -46.53
CA PRO A 842 -0.79 21.75 -46.12
C PRO A 842 0.25 21.31 -45.08
N VAL A 843 1.50 21.73 -45.26
CA VAL A 843 2.54 21.61 -44.23
C VAL A 843 2.36 22.74 -43.23
N LEU A 844 2.32 22.42 -41.94
CA LEU A 844 2.38 23.39 -40.84
C LEU A 844 3.55 23.05 -39.92
N THR A 845 4.48 24.00 -39.79
CA THR A 845 5.63 23.92 -38.89
C THR A 845 5.19 24.04 -37.44
N ALA A 846 5.58 23.10 -36.58
CA ALA A 846 5.30 23.17 -35.15
C ALA A 846 6.16 24.28 -34.47
N PRO A 847 5.58 25.07 -33.55
CA PRO A 847 6.33 26.04 -32.75
C PRO A 847 7.09 25.37 -31.59
N GLU A 848 8.14 26.03 -31.14
CA GLU A 848 9.02 25.60 -30.05
C GLU A 848 8.34 25.74 -28.66
N PRO A 849 8.55 24.83 -27.70
CA PRO A 849 7.88 24.87 -26.40
C PRO A 849 8.42 26.00 -25.50
N GLN A 850 7.64 27.07 -25.39
CA GLN A 850 7.91 28.20 -24.47
C GLN A 850 7.79 27.77 -22.99
N PRO A 851 8.71 28.20 -22.10
CA PRO A 851 8.59 27.97 -20.67
C PRO A 851 7.49 28.85 -20.06
N ILE A 852 6.60 28.28 -19.25
CA ILE A 852 5.52 29.01 -18.57
C ILE A 852 6.12 29.90 -17.48
N ALA A 853 6.24 31.20 -17.76
CA ALA A 853 6.70 32.19 -16.79
C ALA A 853 5.63 32.42 -15.71
N ARG A 854 6.01 32.27 -14.44
CA ARG A 854 5.13 32.64 -13.31
C ARG A 854 4.96 34.16 -13.26
N SER A 855 3.73 34.63 -12.99
CA SER A 855 3.44 36.05 -12.80
C SER A 855 4.19 36.59 -11.58
N SER A 856 5.06 37.57 -11.78
CA SER A 856 5.96 38.13 -10.75
C SER A 856 5.31 39.25 -9.93
N ALA A 857 4.10 39.01 -9.41
CA ALA A 857 3.37 39.94 -8.56
C ALA A 857 3.32 39.45 -7.09
N PRO A 858 3.73 40.26 -6.10
CA PRO A 858 3.70 39.85 -4.70
C PRO A 858 2.26 39.89 -4.14
N ILE A 859 1.63 38.72 -4.01
CA ILE A 859 0.32 38.59 -3.37
C ILE A 859 0.46 38.76 -1.85
N THR A 860 0.13 39.95 -1.34
CA THR A 860 -0.01 40.20 0.10
C THR A 860 -1.32 39.60 0.62
N LEU A 861 -1.24 38.36 1.10
CA LEU A 861 -2.34 37.71 1.81
C LEU A 861 -2.73 38.51 3.06
N ARG A 862 -3.88 39.20 3.00
CA ARG A 862 -4.56 39.70 4.21
C ARG A 862 -5.22 38.51 4.93
N PRO A 863 -5.14 38.42 6.27
CA PRO A 863 -5.94 37.47 7.02
C PRO A 863 -7.44 37.83 6.91
N PRO A 864 -8.35 36.84 6.94
CA PRO A 864 -9.78 37.09 6.91
C PRO A 864 -10.26 37.81 8.19
N PRO A 865 -11.23 38.73 8.09
CA PRO A 865 -11.72 39.47 9.25
C PRO A 865 -12.74 38.64 10.07
N GLY A 866 -12.35 38.25 11.29
CA GLY A 866 -13.29 37.87 12.34
C GLY A 866 -13.54 36.37 12.53
N ILE A 867 -12.67 35.71 13.29
CA ILE A 867 -13.06 34.58 14.16
C ILE A 867 -12.51 34.90 15.56
N ASP A 868 -13.39 34.97 16.55
CA ASP A 868 -12.99 35.16 17.95
C ASP A 868 -12.28 33.92 18.51
N ALA A 869 -11.31 34.13 19.40
CA ALA A 869 -10.53 33.05 19.98
C ALA A 869 -11.40 32.11 20.84
N PRO A 870 -11.14 30.78 20.84
CA PRO A 870 -11.85 29.85 21.70
C PRO A 870 -11.61 30.19 23.18
N ARG A 871 -12.70 30.42 23.92
CA ARG A 871 -12.66 30.66 25.38
C ARG A 871 -12.05 29.47 26.11
N ALA A 872 -11.30 29.75 27.17
CA ALA A 872 -10.79 28.72 28.07
C ALA A 872 -11.95 27.99 28.78
N PRO A 873 -11.80 26.69 29.14
CA PRO A 873 -12.75 26.01 30.01
C PRO A 873 -12.79 26.69 31.39
N ALA A 874 -13.99 26.96 31.90
CA ALA A 874 -14.19 27.51 33.25
C ALA A 874 -14.14 26.41 34.32
N ASP A 875 -13.77 26.80 35.54
CA ASP A 875 -13.61 25.88 36.68
C ASP A 875 -14.88 25.14 37.06
N PHE A 876 -14.76 23.83 37.32
CA PHE A 876 -15.79 23.04 38.00
C PHE A 876 -15.27 22.59 39.38
N LYS A 877 -15.85 23.15 40.44
CA LYS A 877 -15.56 22.73 41.82
C LYS A 877 -16.34 21.44 42.15
N PRO A 878 -15.69 20.41 42.75
CA PRO A 878 -16.42 19.28 43.32
C PRO A 878 -16.99 19.63 44.70
N THR A 879 -18.25 19.27 44.95
CA THR A 879 -18.90 19.42 46.26
C THR A 879 -18.56 18.24 47.18
N GLN A 880 -18.34 18.50 48.47
CA GLN A 880 -18.04 17.48 49.48
C GLN A 880 -19.28 16.72 49.95
N GLN A 881 -19.10 15.46 50.37
CA GLN A 881 -19.42 14.95 51.74
C GLN A 881 -18.86 13.52 51.91
N VAL A 882 -17.98 13.27 52.91
CA VAL A 882 -18.27 12.63 54.23
C VAL A 882 -18.32 11.08 54.16
N ILE A 883 -17.60 10.27 54.95
CA ILE A 883 -16.55 10.48 55.99
C ILE A 883 -15.58 9.27 56.00
N GLY A 884 -14.32 9.46 56.41
CA GLY A 884 -13.35 8.39 56.71
C GLY A 884 -12.00 8.97 57.17
N GLN A 885 -11.49 8.53 58.34
CA GLN A 885 -10.32 9.14 59.01
C GLN A 885 -8.97 8.46 58.64
N PRO A 886 -7.81 9.11 58.87
CA PRO A 886 -6.58 8.87 58.09
C PRO A 886 -5.41 8.24 58.85
N VAL A 887 -4.35 7.92 58.10
CA VAL A 887 -2.94 7.89 58.57
C VAL A 887 -2.07 8.62 57.52
N THR A 888 -1.04 9.33 57.96
CA THR A 888 -0.14 10.18 57.14
C THR A 888 1.35 9.82 57.42
N PRO A 889 2.35 10.51 56.84
CA PRO A 889 2.70 10.45 55.40
C PRO A 889 4.20 10.09 55.19
N SER A 890 4.64 9.97 53.93
CA SER A 890 6.06 10.07 53.57
C SER A 890 6.24 10.66 52.18
N THR A 891 7.30 11.44 51.98
CA THR A 891 7.61 12.23 50.77
C THR A 891 8.92 11.78 50.12
N GLN A 892 9.01 11.86 48.78
CA GLN A 892 10.12 12.51 48.06
C GLN A 892 9.94 12.49 46.52
N GLU A 893 10.74 13.33 45.85
CA GLU A 893 10.77 13.52 44.39
C GLU A 893 11.84 12.65 43.71
N PRO A 894 11.75 12.38 42.39
CA PRO A 894 12.85 11.81 41.60
C PRO A 894 13.57 12.88 40.75
N GLY A 895 14.89 13.00 40.94
CA GLY A 895 15.77 13.92 40.19
C GLY A 895 16.86 13.21 39.37
N THR A 896 17.16 13.79 38.20
CA THR A 896 18.16 13.44 37.18
C THR A 896 19.57 13.03 37.67
N MET A 897 20.19 12.01 37.05
CA MET A 897 21.66 12.02 36.80
C MET A 897 22.15 11.07 35.68
N LEU A 898 23.41 11.28 35.27
CA LEU A 898 24.31 10.55 34.34
C LEU A 898 25.73 10.60 34.99
N PRO A 899 26.79 9.92 34.50
CA PRO A 899 26.93 8.52 34.03
C PRO A 899 28.18 7.79 34.63
N ILE A 900 28.39 6.49 34.32
CA ILE A 900 29.65 5.75 33.94
C ILE A 900 31.02 6.13 34.60
N PRO A 901 31.95 5.21 35.00
CA PRO A 901 32.22 3.84 34.48
C PRO A 901 32.54 2.69 35.51
N ASP A 902 32.77 1.48 34.97
CA ASP A 902 33.65 0.34 35.36
C ASP A 902 33.72 -0.21 36.83
N GLY A 903 33.90 -1.55 36.99
CA GLY A 903 34.03 -2.13 38.35
C GLY A 903 34.34 -3.62 38.60
N SER A 904 34.18 -4.54 37.63
CA SER A 904 34.63 -5.97 37.70
C SER A 904 33.96 -6.96 38.71
N LEU A 905 34.08 -8.26 38.37
CA LEU A 905 34.05 -9.49 39.21
C LEU A 905 32.78 -9.92 40.00
N GLY A 906 32.29 -11.11 39.65
CA GLY A 906 31.90 -12.16 40.62
C GLY A 906 30.41 -12.31 40.96
N GLY A 907 29.78 -13.42 40.52
CA GLY A 907 28.40 -13.78 40.84
C GLY A 907 27.80 -14.78 39.86
#